data_AF-A0A8S4GME4-F1
#
_entry.id   AF-A0A8S4GME4-F1
#
_cell.length_a   1.000
_cell.length_b   1.000
_cell.length_c   1.000
_cell.angle_alpha   90.00
_cell.angle_beta   90.00
_cell.angle_gamma   90.00
#
_symmetry.space_group_name_H-M   'P 1'
#
loop_
_entity.id
_entity.type
_entity.pdbx_description
1 polymer ?
#
loop_
_entity_poly.entity_id
_entity_poly.type
_entity_poly.pdbx_seq_one_letter_code
_entity_poly.pdbx_strand_id
1 'polypeptide(L)'
;MSNGAQVRGKRVAVVGSGITGLSCAWLLQKNGAEVTLFEKEPRCGGHTWTDHHGEHPIDLGFQVFNLTTYPHLVGLFDELGVDSEPSDMSFSLSLDGGRLEWSSDAIFGQRSNMLSPSFLGMLRDVVRFGNTAPEVLEGARAHLYETMTVAEYLRRNNYGKAFVDNYLLPMCAAVWSVPNDKVLAFPVRMLVRFWVNHHLLDIMQRPVWRVVKGRSETYVKRILADLPDVRTSTPVHAVYPSSSPGKVPVEVETAAGKEPFDLVVMACHTDTTLRALGPRAPPRQKKILEAIPYNSNDVVLHTDESLMPARRECWSAWNFLGRSEPHGGRGESDSGTGAVCVTYWCNRLQNLPDGAPTTLVTLNPIKEPDESKILFRTQLDHPVFSFGSQQAQASLPECQGDGGVYLCGAWAGYGFHEDGLRAAIAVAKGALGCRLPWTPRAVSPKTTWWQRRGLDIFDMWARHCVKVGRLRVILPTGEERCYGGGLPDATEESEKERWWGKPALDCTVRVFDMDFFWKCITRHDTGVGEAWMDGDWTCANPAAFMAVLTANADQLNNGRGGRGILGPLANWIGDRMLYLAHLTRANTLEGSRKNIEEHYDAGNAMYKTFLDDTMTYSSGIHAPGRSLKDAQLAKLDEIIRKAQIGASDHVLEIGCGWGSFAIRAASTTGCRVTGLTLSKEQLSEATRRVQDAGLDARVTLLYCDYRDCPGAGTFDRVVSIEMIEAVGHENLPTYFGTIARMLRPGGRAVIQAISEPDERYDAYCNSSDFIREHIFPGGHLPCVGACVEACRGTGLALTGTDDIGPHYAVTLREWRQEWEKRKGEVLALGYSERFYRKYQFYFAYCEAAFDARYIHNYHMTLVKDANISNANATGGPTYVDGTGAAAAQGLGKDGVLAAREEDGRDLPSQAVAALWFFGCGLLAAGGDGSIVGGGRVFAVAAVAAAAFAALTAVSRAVMMALAPGPMTVLGAAGRADAVAVAVHGCFAALAAPAAAMLLLRSPLALMVDNYRGGDPTAPVLLATCAGFIVSMLWHTVSHRRFLPHPLRATAHWLILLATTMVPLLAKQHVTLLAATLVSEGATLVGGIKQALGTPHTWRHVSAALGALDLACIVIVQMLPLMSATRVLMGSLTAAPVPAAVSYVALAGLVYRQGAGLVRLGTAAKAMVMDSGKAKAA
;
A
#
# COMPACT_ATOMS: atom_id res chain seq x y z
N MET A 1 -6.77 10.24 27.93
CA MET A 1 -7.05 10.28 29.38
C MET A 1 -8.54 9.96 29.53
N SER A 2 -9.10 9.09 30.37
CA SER A 2 -8.78 8.52 31.69
C SER A 2 -9.38 7.10 31.82
N ASN A 3 -8.54 6.10 32.09
CA ASN A 3 -8.87 4.86 32.79
C ASN A 3 -7.52 4.37 33.31
N GLY A 4 -7.15 4.75 34.53
CA GLY A 4 -6.03 4.12 35.21
C GLY A 4 -6.31 2.62 35.25
N ALA A 5 -5.39 1.78 34.77
CA ALA A 5 -5.60 0.34 34.72
C ALA A 5 -6.01 -0.14 36.12
N GLN A 6 -7.16 -0.81 36.26
CA GLN A 6 -7.69 -1.31 37.54
C GLN A 6 -6.73 -2.29 38.26
N VAL A 7 -5.67 -2.73 37.58
CA VAL A 7 -4.67 -3.67 38.08
C VAL A 7 -3.40 -3.01 38.63
N ARG A 8 -3.16 -1.71 38.36
CA ARG A 8 -1.88 -1.08 38.74
C ARG A 8 -1.72 -1.07 40.26
N GLY A 9 -0.59 -1.58 40.75
CA GLY A 9 -0.29 -1.70 42.18
C GLY A 9 -1.05 -2.81 42.91
N LYS A 10 -1.81 -3.66 42.20
CA LYS A 10 -2.43 -4.84 42.79
C LYS A 10 -1.48 -6.02 42.81
N ARG A 11 -1.53 -6.83 43.87
CA ARG A 11 -0.86 -8.12 43.99
C ARG A 11 -1.72 -9.20 43.36
N VAL A 12 -1.22 -9.82 42.29
CA VAL A 12 -1.97 -10.81 41.49
C VAL A 12 -1.25 -12.15 41.51
N ALA A 13 -1.96 -13.20 41.92
CA ALA A 13 -1.50 -14.57 41.73
C ALA A 13 -1.97 -15.10 40.37
N VAL A 14 -1.08 -15.68 39.58
CA VAL A 14 -1.41 -16.44 38.37
C VAL A 14 -1.03 -17.89 38.60
N VAL A 15 -1.99 -18.80 38.46
CA VAL A 15 -1.82 -20.23 38.76
C VAL A 15 -1.78 -21.05 37.48
N GLY A 16 -0.63 -21.65 37.21
CA GLY A 16 -0.31 -22.39 35.99
C GLY A 16 0.48 -21.53 35.00
N SER A 17 1.57 -22.07 34.45
CA SER A 17 2.49 -21.35 33.55
C SER A 17 2.46 -21.86 32.10
N GLY A 18 1.34 -22.41 31.65
CA GLY A 18 1.10 -22.62 30.22
C GLY A 18 1.09 -21.28 29.45
N ILE A 19 0.95 -21.34 28.12
CA ILE A 19 0.85 -20.13 27.27
C ILE A 19 -0.16 -19.10 27.81
N THR A 20 -1.31 -19.55 28.32
CA THR A 20 -2.31 -18.69 28.96
C THR A 20 -1.74 -17.95 30.19
N GLY A 21 -1.16 -18.69 31.14
CA GLY A 21 -0.67 -18.13 32.39
C GLY A 21 0.52 -17.21 32.18
N LEU A 22 1.50 -17.63 31.37
CA LEU A 22 2.66 -16.81 31.00
C LEU A 22 2.22 -15.49 30.36
N SER A 23 1.29 -15.56 29.40
CA SER A 23 0.81 -14.35 28.71
C SER A 23 0.01 -13.45 29.64
N CYS A 24 -0.83 -14.01 30.52
CA CYS A 24 -1.59 -13.23 31.48
C CYS A 24 -0.67 -12.53 32.49
N ALA A 25 0.24 -13.29 33.11
CA ALA A 25 1.24 -12.77 34.03
C ALA A 25 2.05 -11.63 33.41
N TRP A 26 2.56 -11.85 32.20
CA TRP A 26 3.35 -10.86 31.48
C TRP A 26 2.56 -9.58 31.17
N LEU A 27 1.32 -9.69 30.68
CA LEU A 27 0.46 -8.54 30.39
C LEU A 27 0.10 -7.74 31.66
N LEU A 28 -0.19 -8.42 32.77
CA LEU A 28 -0.51 -7.78 34.04
C LEU A 28 0.73 -7.05 34.59
N GLN A 29 1.90 -7.67 34.54
CA GLN A 29 3.18 -7.08 34.95
C GLN A 29 3.50 -5.82 34.13
N LYS A 30 3.39 -5.87 32.79
CA LYS A 30 3.61 -4.69 31.92
C LYS A 30 2.61 -3.56 32.16
N ASN A 31 1.45 -3.86 32.73
CA ASN A 31 0.44 -2.87 33.14
C ASN A 31 0.58 -2.42 34.61
N GLY A 32 1.65 -2.83 35.29
CA GLY A 32 2.04 -2.36 36.62
C GLY A 32 1.40 -3.11 37.79
N ALA A 33 0.92 -4.34 37.58
CA ALA A 33 0.58 -5.25 38.68
C ALA A 33 1.84 -5.88 39.28
N GLU A 34 1.78 -6.29 40.55
CA GLU A 34 2.78 -7.13 41.20
C GLU A 34 2.37 -8.59 41.04
N VAL A 35 3.00 -9.30 40.09
CA VAL A 35 2.57 -10.66 39.72
C VAL A 35 3.44 -11.73 40.37
N THR A 36 2.79 -12.71 41.00
CA THR A 36 3.41 -13.99 41.39
C THR A 36 2.86 -15.10 40.50
N LEU A 37 3.74 -15.77 39.75
CA LEU A 37 3.38 -16.91 38.90
C LEU A 37 3.70 -18.22 39.62
N PHE A 38 2.67 -19.05 39.85
CA PHE A 38 2.80 -20.37 40.46
C PHE A 38 2.77 -21.46 39.40
N GLU A 39 3.74 -22.36 39.44
CA GLU A 39 3.83 -23.54 38.57
C GLU A 39 4.08 -24.80 39.39
N LYS A 40 3.30 -25.86 39.12
CA LYS A 40 3.40 -27.13 39.85
C LYS A 40 4.65 -27.91 39.43
N GLU A 41 5.05 -27.82 38.17
CA GLU A 41 6.20 -28.52 37.61
C GLU A 41 7.50 -27.77 37.91
N PRO A 42 8.68 -28.42 37.83
CA PRO A 42 9.97 -27.74 37.96
C PRO A 42 10.29 -26.78 36.79
N ARG A 43 9.45 -26.76 35.75
CA ARG A 43 9.62 -25.94 34.53
C ARG A 43 8.36 -25.13 34.24
N CYS A 44 8.54 -23.96 33.63
CA CYS A 44 7.42 -23.22 33.05
C CYS A 44 7.14 -23.62 31.60
N GLY A 45 5.93 -23.34 31.11
CA GLY A 45 5.53 -23.51 29.71
C GLY A 45 4.35 -24.45 29.49
N GLY A 46 4.05 -25.35 30.43
CA GLY A 46 2.99 -26.35 30.27
C GLY A 46 3.22 -27.22 29.02
N HIS A 47 2.29 -27.18 28.05
CA HIS A 47 2.43 -27.87 26.76
C HIS A 47 3.46 -27.24 25.82
N THR A 48 3.94 -26.03 26.11
CA THR A 48 5.16 -25.52 25.50
C THR A 48 6.35 -26.23 26.16
N TRP A 49 6.87 -27.26 25.49
CA TRP A 49 7.92 -28.10 26.03
C TRP A 49 8.92 -28.44 24.93
N THR A 50 10.12 -27.88 25.05
CA THR A 50 11.30 -28.30 24.29
C THR A 50 12.10 -29.30 25.10
N ASP A 51 12.24 -30.52 24.58
CA ASP A 51 13.08 -31.58 25.13
C ASP A 51 14.52 -31.50 24.61
N HIS A 52 15.47 -31.98 25.41
CA HIS A 52 16.91 -31.95 25.12
C HIS A 52 17.60 -33.31 25.31
N HIS A 53 16.86 -34.43 25.38
CA HIS A 53 17.45 -35.77 25.56
C HIS A 53 18.08 -36.34 24.28
N GLY A 54 17.65 -35.87 23.10
CA GLY A 54 18.25 -36.21 21.81
C GLY A 54 19.45 -35.33 21.44
N GLU A 55 19.99 -35.54 20.22
CA GLU A 55 21.10 -34.73 19.68
C GLU A 55 20.69 -33.27 19.40
N HIS A 56 19.42 -33.04 19.11
CA HIS A 56 18.85 -31.73 18.84
C HIS A 56 17.64 -31.47 19.74
N PRO A 57 17.39 -30.19 20.11
CA PRO A 57 16.22 -29.84 20.90
C PRO A 57 14.92 -30.01 20.09
N ILE A 58 13.92 -30.66 20.68
CA ILE A 58 12.65 -31.02 20.03
C ILE A 58 11.46 -30.46 20.80
N ASP A 59 10.59 -29.71 20.14
CA ASP A 59 9.30 -29.34 20.71
C ASP A 59 8.35 -30.55 20.74
N LEU A 60 7.79 -30.89 21.90
CA LEU A 60 6.93 -32.07 22.08
C LEU A 60 5.44 -31.76 22.00
N GLY A 61 5.01 -30.64 22.58
CA GLY A 61 3.60 -30.21 22.61
C GLY A 61 3.30 -29.17 21.54
N PHE A 62 3.49 -27.89 21.86
CA PHE A 62 3.37 -26.83 20.87
C PHE A 62 4.59 -26.79 19.94
N GLN A 63 4.36 -27.20 18.69
CA GLN A 63 5.42 -27.32 17.69
C GLN A 63 5.33 -26.20 16.64
N VAL A 64 4.12 -25.82 16.22
CA VAL A 64 3.90 -25.06 14.98
C VAL A 64 2.76 -24.03 15.09
N PHE A 65 2.81 -22.99 14.28
CA PHE A 65 1.76 -21.97 14.13
C PHE A 65 1.74 -21.42 12.69
N ASN A 66 0.79 -20.54 12.37
CA ASN A 66 0.78 -19.81 11.09
C ASN A 66 0.29 -18.36 11.29
N LEU A 67 0.58 -17.48 10.34
CA LEU A 67 0.32 -16.03 10.49
C LEU A 67 -1.17 -15.67 10.44
N THR A 68 -1.99 -16.49 9.79
CA THR A 68 -3.42 -16.22 9.63
C THR A 68 -4.22 -16.58 10.87
N THR A 69 -3.99 -17.77 11.42
CA THR A 69 -4.79 -18.33 12.51
C THR A 69 -4.29 -17.86 13.89
N TYR A 70 -3.05 -17.37 13.99
CA TYR A 70 -2.41 -17.01 15.27
C TYR A 70 -2.02 -15.51 15.37
N PRO A 71 -2.93 -14.55 15.09
CA PRO A 71 -2.57 -13.13 15.03
C PRO A 71 -2.11 -12.56 16.38
N HIS A 72 -2.61 -13.07 17.52
CA HIS A 72 -2.13 -12.62 18.83
C HIS A 72 -0.77 -13.22 19.16
N LEU A 73 -0.54 -14.50 18.88
CA LEU A 73 0.76 -15.14 19.14
C LEU A 73 1.87 -14.47 18.32
N VAL A 74 1.58 -14.16 17.06
CA VAL A 74 2.48 -13.39 16.19
C VAL A 74 2.79 -12.02 16.79
N GLY A 75 1.78 -11.29 17.26
CA GLY A 75 1.99 -10.00 17.90
C GLY A 75 2.78 -10.08 19.21
N LEU A 76 2.60 -11.16 19.98
CA LEU A 76 3.41 -11.44 21.17
C LEU A 76 4.87 -11.71 20.78
N PHE A 77 5.12 -12.50 19.74
CA PHE A 77 6.48 -12.78 19.26
C PHE A 77 7.19 -11.52 18.77
N ASP A 78 6.49 -10.64 18.05
CA ASP A 78 7.04 -9.35 17.61
C ASP A 78 7.50 -8.50 18.80
N GLU A 79 6.66 -8.41 19.84
CA GLU A 79 6.94 -7.64 21.04
C GLU A 79 8.10 -8.24 21.86
N LEU A 80 8.22 -9.57 21.88
CA LEU A 80 9.32 -10.26 22.56
C LEU A 80 10.61 -10.34 21.72
N GLY A 81 10.58 -9.90 20.46
CA GLY A 81 11.69 -10.07 19.52
C GLY A 81 12.00 -11.54 19.21
N VAL A 82 10.98 -12.39 19.18
CA VAL A 82 11.09 -13.83 18.89
C VAL A 82 10.83 -14.07 17.40
N ASP A 83 11.78 -14.69 16.73
CA ASP A 83 11.71 -14.98 15.31
C ASP A 83 11.14 -16.39 15.03
N SER A 84 10.70 -16.63 13.79
CA SER A 84 10.16 -17.90 13.33
C SER A 84 10.62 -18.20 11.91
N GLU A 85 10.49 -19.46 11.48
CA GLU A 85 10.88 -19.94 10.14
C GLU A 85 9.79 -20.82 9.53
N PRO A 86 9.66 -20.88 8.19
CA PRO A 86 8.71 -21.77 7.53
C PRO A 86 8.91 -23.24 7.94
N SER A 87 7.81 -23.98 7.97
CA SER A 87 7.73 -25.37 8.41
C SER A 87 6.85 -26.18 7.47
N ASP A 88 7.21 -27.44 7.28
CA ASP A 88 6.37 -28.41 6.60
C ASP A 88 5.23 -28.88 7.52
N MET A 89 4.05 -29.10 6.95
CA MET A 89 2.86 -29.61 7.64
C MET A 89 2.15 -30.69 6.82
N SER A 90 2.92 -31.45 6.03
CA SER A 90 2.40 -32.56 5.24
C SER A 90 1.77 -33.60 6.16
N PHE A 91 0.72 -34.25 5.67
CA PHE A 91 -0.02 -35.27 6.40
C PHE A 91 -0.06 -36.57 5.60
N SER A 92 0.08 -37.70 6.30
CA SER A 92 -0.08 -39.02 5.73
C SER A 92 -0.98 -39.91 6.57
N LEU A 93 -1.52 -40.93 5.90
CA LEU A 93 -2.28 -42.00 6.52
C LEU A 93 -1.67 -43.34 6.13
N SER A 94 -1.48 -44.21 7.11
CA SER A 94 -1.15 -45.61 6.92
C SER A 94 -2.06 -46.51 7.77
N LEU A 95 -2.80 -47.40 7.08
CA LEU A 95 -3.69 -48.35 7.72
C LEU A 95 -3.24 -49.79 7.51
N ASP A 96 -3.45 -50.62 8.54
CA ASP A 96 -3.20 -52.07 8.55
C ASP A 96 -1.79 -52.45 8.10
N GLY A 97 -0.78 -51.74 8.60
CA GLY A 97 0.63 -52.01 8.23
C GLY A 97 0.94 -51.70 6.76
N GLY A 98 0.28 -50.68 6.20
CA GLY A 98 0.55 -50.20 4.83
C GLY A 98 -0.34 -50.81 3.75
N ARG A 99 -1.45 -51.46 4.11
CA ARG A 99 -2.46 -51.95 3.16
C ARG A 99 -3.09 -50.81 2.36
N LEU A 100 -3.35 -49.69 3.04
CA LEU A 100 -3.76 -48.43 2.43
C LEU A 100 -2.85 -47.31 2.93
N GLU A 101 -2.17 -46.65 2.00
CA GLU A 101 -1.35 -45.46 2.29
C GLU A 101 -1.54 -44.35 1.27
N TRP A 102 -1.54 -43.12 1.75
CA TRP A 102 -1.46 -41.90 0.94
C TRP A 102 -0.89 -40.76 1.79
N SER A 103 -0.34 -39.74 1.13
CA SER A 103 0.06 -38.49 1.80
C SER A 103 -0.39 -37.27 1.00
N SER A 104 -0.34 -36.10 1.62
CA SER A 104 -0.63 -34.82 0.95
C SER A 104 0.31 -34.53 -0.21
N ASP A 105 1.56 -35.00 -0.13
CA ASP A 105 2.59 -34.77 -1.14
C ASP A 105 2.62 -35.88 -2.19
N ALA A 106 2.22 -37.09 -1.79
CA ALA A 106 2.15 -38.27 -2.64
C ALA A 106 0.77 -38.94 -2.49
N ILE A 107 -0.27 -38.28 -2.99
CA ILE A 107 -1.66 -38.78 -2.95
C ILE A 107 -1.75 -40.20 -3.57
N PHE A 108 -0.93 -40.48 -4.58
CA PHE A 108 -0.80 -41.79 -5.22
C PHE A 108 0.53 -42.49 -4.93
N GLY A 109 1.17 -42.22 -3.79
CA GLY A 109 2.37 -42.94 -3.34
C GLY A 109 2.15 -44.46 -3.31
N GLN A 110 0.91 -44.89 -3.05
CA GLN A 110 0.43 -46.21 -3.43
C GLN A 110 -0.27 -46.16 -4.80
N ARG A 111 0.44 -46.55 -5.86
CA ARG A 111 -0.03 -46.46 -7.26
C ARG A 111 -1.36 -47.16 -7.53
N SER A 112 -1.67 -48.26 -6.82
CA SER A 112 -2.96 -48.96 -6.96
C SER A 112 -4.17 -48.08 -6.62
N ASN A 113 -3.98 -47.01 -5.84
CA ASN A 113 -5.06 -46.08 -5.49
C ASN A 113 -5.58 -45.29 -6.70
N MET A 114 -4.78 -45.13 -7.77
CA MET A 114 -5.22 -44.49 -9.02
C MET A 114 -6.37 -45.25 -9.70
N LEU A 115 -6.48 -46.55 -9.44
CA LEU A 115 -7.49 -47.43 -10.01
C LEU A 115 -8.58 -47.83 -9.01
N SER A 116 -8.54 -47.32 -7.77
CA SER A 116 -9.48 -47.68 -6.71
C SER A 116 -10.70 -46.76 -6.72
N PRO A 117 -11.91 -47.25 -7.07
CA PRO A 117 -13.11 -46.43 -7.11
C PRO A 117 -13.45 -45.82 -5.73
N SER A 118 -13.18 -46.55 -4.65
CA SER A 118 -13.38 -46.05 -3.29
C SER A 118 -12.43 -44.90 -2.94
N PHE A 119 -11.17 -44.97 -3.38
CA PHE A 119 -10.18 -43.92 -3.13
C PHE A 119 -10.46 -42.67 -3.97
N LEU A 120 -10.78 -42.82 -5.26
CA LEU A 120 -11.18 -41.70 -6.09
C LEU A 120 -12.50 -41.06 -5.60
N GLY A 121 -13.44 -41.88 -5.12
CA GLY A 121 -14.66 -41.43 -4.45
C GLY A 121 -14.38 -40.63 -3.17
N MET A 122 -13.39 -41.07 -2.37
CA MET A 122 -12.89 -40.33 -1.20
C MET A 122 -12.38 -38.94 -1.61
N LEU A 123 -11.48 -38.84 -2.60
CA LEU A 123 -10.93 -37.56 -3.06
C LEU A 123 -12.03 -36.61 -3.58
N ARG A 124 -13.00 -37.13 -4.33
CA ARG A 124 -14.16 -36.36 -4.77
C ARG A 124 -14.94 -35.80 -3.57
N ASP A 125 -15.15 -36.62 -2.55
CA ASP A 125 -15.88 -36.23 -1.35
C ASP A 125 -15.08 -35.25 -0.46
N VAL A 126 -13.74 -35.30 -0.46
CA VAL A 126 -12.87 -34.27 0.16
C VAL A 126 -13.12 -32.90 -0.48
N VAL A 127 -13.07 -32.82 -1.81
CA VAL A 127 -13.34 -31.57 -2.55
C VAL A 127 -14.78 -31.11 -2.31
N ARG A 128 -15.74 -32.04 -2.33
CA ARG A 128 -17.17 -31.74 -2.07
C ARG A 128 -17.37 -31.19 -0.66
N PHE A 129 -16.73 -31.78 0.36
CA PHE A 129 -16.80 -31.30 1.73
C PHE A 129 -16.19 -29.91 1.86
N GLY A 130 -15.01 -29.67 1.27
CA GLY A 130 -14.37 -28.35 1.22
C GLY A 130 -15.31 -27.24 0.71
N ASN A 131 -16.09 -27.53 -0.33
CA ASN A 131 -17.00 -26.56 -0.95
C ASN A 131 -18.34 -26.39 -0.22
N THR A 132 -18.87 -27.45 0.43
CA THR A 132 -20.23 -27.45 0.99
C THR A 132 -20.27 -27.28 2.51
N ALA A 133 -19.23 -27.67 3.23
CA ALA A 133 -19.17 -27.54 4.68
C ALA A 133 -19.31 -26.08 5.16
N PRO A 134 -18.74 -25.05 4.51
CA PRO A 134 -18.89 -23.65 4.97
C PRO A 134 -20.34 -23.16 5.11
N GLU A 135 -21.30 -23.72 4.36
CA GLU A 135 -22.74 -23.43 4.49
C GLU A 135 -23.32 -23.79 5.87
N VAL A 136 -22.61 -24.62 6.65
CA VAL A 136 -22.96 -24.90 8.05
C VAL A 136 -22.85 -23.64 8.91
N LEU A 137 -21.95 -22.72 8.56
CA LEU A 137 -21.72 -21.47 9.28
C LEU A 137 -22.46 -20.30 8.63
N GLU A 138 -22.63 -20.31 7.31
CA GLU A 138 -23.12 -19.19 6.51
C GLU A 138 -24.46 -19.50 5.82
N GLY A 139 -25.43 -18.57 5.91
CA GLY A 139 -26.66 -18.60 5.13
C GLY A 139 -27.96 -18.82 5.93
N ALA A 140 -29.10 -18.74 5.22
CA ALA A 140 -30.45 -18.80 5.82
C ALA A 140 -30.76 -20.12 6.56
N ARG A 141 -29.95 -21.16 6.34
CA ARG A 141 -30.11 -22.51 6.90
C ARG A 141 -29.14 -22.81 8.05
N ALA A 142 -28.29 -21.87 8.46
CA ALA A 142 -27.28 -22.08 9.51
C ALA A 142 -27.88 -22.62 10.84
N HIS A 143 -29.10 -22.17 11.18
CA HIS A 143 -29.86 -22.61 12.35
C HIS A 143 -30.18 -24.12 12.34
N LEU A 144 -30.27 -24.76 11.17
CA LEU A 144 -30.55 -26.20 11.05
C LEU A 144 -29.42 -27.09 11.57
N TYR A 145 -28.23 -26.52 11.79
CA TYR A 145 -27.03 -27.24 12.19
C TYR A 145 -26.61 -26.99 13.65
N GLU A 146 -27.38 -26.20 14.41
CA GLU A 146 -27.02 -25.80 15.79
C GLU A 146 -26.89 -26.98 16.75
N THR A 147 -27.76 -27.98 16.61
CA THR A 147 -27.82 -29.16 17.47
C THR A 147 -27.34 -30.44 16.77
N MET A 148 -26.82 -30.33 15.55
CA MET A 148 -26.48 -31.49 14.73
C MET A 148 -25.05 -31.98 15.02
N THR A 149 -24.92 -33.29 15.12
CA THR A 149 -23.61 -33.96 15.25
C THR A 149 -22.92 -34.13 13.90
N VAL A 150 -21.61 -34.34 13.91
CA VAL A 150 -20.83 -34.70 12.70
C VAL A 150 -21.41 -35.96 12.03
N ALA A 151 -21.75 -37.00 12.81
CA ALA A 151 -22.33 -38.23 12.28
C ALA A 151 -23.66 -38.02 11.53
N GLU A 152 -24.54 -37.17 12.05
CA GLU A 152 -25.82 -36.83 11.41
C GLU A 152 -25.61 -36.01 10.15
N TYR A 153 -24.69 -35.04 10.17
CA TYR A 153 -24.36 -34.24 9.00
C TYR A 153 -23.82 -35.10 7.85
N LEU A 154 -22.90 -36.03 8.14
CA LEU A 154 -22.31 -36.90 7.14
C LEU A 154 -23.35 -37.82 6.49
N ARG A 155 -24.25 -38.39 7.30
CA ARG A 155 -25.38 -39.22 6.82
C ARG A 155 -26.36 -38.41 5.99
N ARG A 156 -26.78 -37.24 6.49
CA ARG A 156 -27.74 -36.36 5.81
C ARG A 156 -27.25 -35.94 4.41
N ASN A 157 -25.95 -35.74 4.24
CA ASN A 157 -25.34 -35.31 2.99
C ASN A 157 -24.74 -36.46 2.16
N ASN A 158 -25.00 -37.72 2.53
CA ASN A 158 -24.56 -38.91 1.80
C ASN A 158 -23.05 -38.90 1.48
N TYR A 159 -22.21 -38.70 2.49
CA TYR A 159 -20.75 -38.84 2.36
C TYR A 159 -20.33 -40.32 2.34
N GLY A 160 -19.39 -40.67 1.47
CA GLY A 160 -18.91 -42.04 1.31
C GLY A 160 -18.07 -42.52 2.49
N LYS A 161 -18.15 -43.82 2.79
CA LYS A 161 -17.43 -44.45 3.91
C LYS A 161 -15.91 -44.22 3.86
N ALA A 162 -15.31 -44.30 2.67
CA ALA A 162 -13.87 -44.06 2.51
C ALA A 162 -13.46 -42.61 2.88
N PHE A 163 -14.30 -41.60 2.61
CA PHE A 163 -14.06 -40.23 3.07
C PHE A 163 -14.14 -40.10 4.59
N VAL A 164 -15.13 -40.73 5.20
CA VAL A 164 -15.30 -40.69 6.66
C VAL A 164 -14.12 -41.37 7.36
N ASP A 165 -13.80 -42.60 6.98
CA ASP A 165 -12.86 -43.44 7.72
C ASP A 165 -11.39 -43.21 7.36
N ASN A 166 -11.09 -42.83 6.12
CA ASN A 166 -9.71 -42.75 5.62
C ASN A 166 -9.24 -41.30 5.40
N TYR A 167 -10.05 -40.30 5.76
CA TYR A 167 -9.69 -38.89 5.67
C TYR A 167 -10.21 -38.09 6.86
N LEU A 168 -11.53 -37.98 7.02
CA LEU A 168 -12.14 -37.06 7.99
C LEU A 168 -11.82 -37.46 9.43
N LEU A 169 -12.09 -38.71 9.81
CA LEU A 169 -11.85 -39.21 11.16
C LEU A 169 -10.36 -39.18 11.50
N PRO A 170 -9.44 -39.77 10.69
CA PRO A 170 -8.00 -39.68 10.94
C PRO A 170 -7.48 -38.24 11.12
N MET A 171 -7.96 -37.30 10.30
CA MET A 171 -7.54 -35.90 10.41
C MET A 171 -8.04 -35.26 11.71
N CYS A 172 -9.30 -35.44 12.09
CA CYS A 172 -9.84 -34.92 13.35
C CYS A 172 -9.15 -35.58 14.56
N ALA A 173 -8.96 -36.89 14.48
CA ALA A 173 -8.32 -37.70 15.48
C ALA A 173 -6.87 -37.23 15.71
N ALA A 174 -6.13 -36.90 14.65
CA ALA A 174 -4.78 -36.34 14.75
C ALA A 174 -4.74 -34.91 15.31
N VAL A 175 -5.77 -34.09 15.04
CA VAL A 175 -5.83 -32.70 15.52
C VAL A 175 -6.19 -32.61 17.00
N TRP A 176 -7.14 -33.41 17.48
CA TRP A 176 -7.64 -33.35 18.87
C TRP A 176 -7.17 -34.50 19.76
N SER A 177 -6.43 -35.47 19.21
CA SER A 177 -6.00 -36.68 19.94
C SER A 177 -7.15 -37.39 20.66
N VAL A 178 -8.33 -37.44 20.01
CA VAL A 178 -9.54 -38.10 20.54
C VAL A 178 -9.93 -39.30 19.68
N PRO A 179 -10.44 -40.39 20.31
CA PRO A 179 -10.97 -41.55 19.58
C PRO A 179 -12.03 -41.19 18.53
N ASN A 180 -12.09 -41.99 17.46
CA ASN A 180 -12.95 -41.75 16.29
C ASN A 180 -14.45 -41.65 16.64
N ASP A 181 -14.93 -42.45 17.59
CA ASP A 181 -16.33 -42.43 18.06
C ASP A 181 -16.69 -41.12 18.75
N LYS A 182 -15.74 -40.51 19.47
CA LYS A 182 -15.93 -39.19 20.10
C LYS A 182 -16.01 -38.07 19.06
N VAL A 183 -15.19 -38.12 18.00
CA VAL A 183 -15.24 -37.13 16.90
C VAL A 183 -16.62 -37.11 16.23
N LEU A 184 -17.23 -38.27 16.01
CA LEU A 184 -18.55 -38.38 15.38
C LEU A 184 -19.67 -37.72 16.21
N ALA A 185 -19.50 -37.62 17.53
CA ALA A 185 -20.42 -36.98 18.45
C ALA A 185 -20.24 -35.46 18.57
N PHE A 186 -19.19 -34.88 17.97
CA PHE A 186 -18.94 -33.44 18.04
C PHE A 186 -20.05 -32.63 17.35
N PRO A 187 -20.33 -31.40 17.81
CA PRO A 187 -21.17 -30.46 17.09
C PRO A 187 -20.57 -30.14 15.72
N VAL A 188 -21.32 -30.33 14.63
CA VAL A 188 -20.78 -30.10 13.27
C VAL A 188 -20.31 -28.66 13.05
N ARG A 189 -21.01 -27.68 13.64
CA ARG A 189 -20.61 -26.26 13.58
C ARG A 189 -19.25 -26.01 14.20
N MET A 190 -18.89 -26.74 15.25
CA MET A 190 -17.58 -26.62 15.89
C MET A 190 -16.49 -27.12 14.94
N LEU A 191 -16.69 -28.31 14.37
CA LEU A 191 -15.76 -28.89 13.40
C LEU A 191 -15.55 -27.98 12.20
N VAL A 192 -16.63 -27.55 11.55
CA VAL A 192 -16.54 -26.69 10.35
C VAL A 192 -15.90 -25.34 10.69
N ARG A 193 -16.27 -24.72 11.80
CA ARG A 193 -15.66 -23.44 12.22
C ARG A 193 -14.17 -23.58 12.46
N PHE A 194 -13.74 -24.67 13.09
CA PHE A 194 -12.32 -24.96 13.25
C PHE A 194 -11.62 -25.07 11.89
N TRP A 195 -12.15 -25.88 10.98
CA TRP A 195 -11.55 -26.13 9.68
C TRP A 195 -11.51 -24.89 8.77
N VAL A 196 -12.54 -24.04 8.82
CA VAL A 196 -12.56 -22.74 8.13
C VAL A 196 -11.48 -21.81 8.70
N ASN A 197 -11.42 -21.65 10.03
CA ASN A 197 -10.45 -20.76 10.69
C ASN A 197 -8.99 -21.22 10.51
N HIS A 198 -8.76 -22.52 10.34
CA HIS A 198 -7.43 -23.12 10.16
C HIS A 198 -7.10 -23.38 8.69
N HIS A 199 -7.96 -22.96 7.75
CA HIS A 199 -7.76 -23.15 6.31
C HIS A 199 -7.56 -24.61 5.87
N LEU A 200 -8.13 -25.57 6.61
CA LEU A 200 -8.05 -27.01 6.30
C LEU A 200 -8.98 -27.42 5.15
N LEU A 201 -9.98 -26.59 4.83
CA LEU A 201 -10.88 -26.81 3.69
C LEU A 201 -10.31 -26.29 2.36
N ASP A 202 -9.33 -25.38 2.39
CA ASP A 202 -8.68 -24.86 1.19
C ASP A 202 -7.63 -25.85 0.72
N ILE A 203 -7.60 -26.16 -0.58
CA ILE A 203 -6.64 -27.11 -1.17
C ILE A 203 -5.58 -26.41 -2.02
N MET A 204 -5.75 -25.13 -2.37
CA MET A 204 -4.86 -24.42 -3.29
C MET A 204 -4.09 -23.30 -2.60
N GLN A 205 -4.72 -22.55 -1.69
CA GLN A 205 -4.13 -21.37 -1.06
C GLN A 205 -4.13 -21.51 0.46
N ARG A 206 -3.26 -22.41 0.94
CA ARG A 206 -3.07 -22.69 2.37
C ARG A 206 -2.04 -21.75 2.98
N PRO A 207 -2.21 -21.38 4.27
CA PRO A 207 -1.16 -20.69 5.00
C PRO A 207 0.05 -21.61 5.17
N VAL A 208 1.24 -21.02 5.10
CA VAL A 208 2.50 -21.67 5.44
C VAL A 208 2.62 -21.74 6.95
N TRP A 209 2.82 -22.95 7.45
CA TRP A 209 3.11 -23.19 8.85
C TRP A 209 4.54 -22.77 9.17
N ARG A 210 4.79 -22.46 10.43
CA ARG A 210 6.06 -21.94 10.93
C ARG A 210 6.38 -22.57 12.28
N VAL A 211 7.68 -22.70 12.56
CA VAL A 211 8.21 -23.05 13.88
C VAL A 211 8.92 -21.86 14.50
N VAL A 212 9.01 -21.83 15.83
CA VAL A 212 9.78 -20.82 16.56
C VAL A 212 11.26 -21.08 16.35
N LYS A 213 12.01 -20.06 15.93
CA LYS A 213 13.46 -20.16 15.76
C LYS A 213 14.10 -20.30 17.15
N GLY A 214 14.92 -21.34 17.33
CA GLY A 214 15.43 -21.70 18.65
C GLY A 214 14.40 -22.41 19.54
N ARG A 215 13.35 -23.00 18.95
CA ARG A 215 12.30 -23.77 19.63
C ARG A 215 11.39 -22.96 20.54
N SER A 216 10.28 -23.58 20.93
CA SER A 216 9.21 -22.93 21.68
C SER A 216 9.63 -22.45 23.06
N GLU A 217 10.66 -23.03 23.69
CA GLU A 217 11.23 -22.53 24.96
C GLU A 217 11.78 -21.09 24.86
N THR A 218 12.13 -20.61 23.66
CA THR A 218 12.74 -19.29 23.48
C THR A 218 11.81 -18.17 23.96
N TYR A 219 10.54 -18.18 23.57
CA TYR A 219 9.61 -17.13 23.99
C TYR A 219 9.25 -17.26 25.48
N VAL A 220 9.25 -18.48 26.02
CA VAL A 220 9.03 -18.72 27.46
C VAL A 220 10.15 -18.04 28.24
N LYS A 221 11.42 -18.27 27.88
CA LYS A 221 12.58 -17.60 28.50
C LYS A 221 12.48 -16.07 28.43
N ARG A 222 12.01 -15.51 27.30
CA ARG A 222 11.80 -14.06 27.14
C ARG A 222 10.72 -13.51 28.07
N ILE A 223 9.60 -14.20 28.21
CA ILE A 223 8.54 -13.81 29.14
C ILE A 223 9.04 -13.85 30.59
N LEU A 224 9.70 -14.95 30.97
CA LEU A 224 10.19 -15.14 32.34
C LEU A 224 11.22 -14.08 32.75
N ALA A 225 12.05 -13.60 31.82
CA ALA A 225 13.01 -12.54 32.09
C ALA A 225 12.34 -11.21 32.53
N ASP A 226 11.07 -10.99 32.17
CA ASP A 226 10.29 -9.82 32.56
C ASP A 226 9.47 -10.03 33.85
N LEU A 227 9.41 -11.25 34.40
CA LEU A 227 8.59 -11.59 35.57
C LEU A 227 9.46 -11.65 36.84
N PRO A 228 9.17 -10.84 37.87
CA PRO A 228 10.01 -10.76 39.05
C PRO A 228 9.83 -11.91 40.06
N ASP A 229 8.66 -12.56 40.11
CA ASP A 229 8.34 -13.63 41.05
C ASP A 229 7.71 -14.83 40.32
N VAL A 230 8.53 -15.85 40.07
CA VAL A 230 8.13 -17.11 39.43
C VAL A 230 8.51 -18.26 40.34
N ARG A 231 7.52 -19.04 40.76
CA ARG A 231 7.66 -20.13 41.73
C ARG A 231 7.31 -21.46 41.07
N THR A 232 8.33 -22.16 40.60
CA THR A 232 8.22 -23.54 40.09
C THR A 232 8.17 -24.54 41.24
N SER A 233 7.79 -25.79 40.96
CA SER A 233 7.62 -26.85 41.96
C SER A 233 6.74 -26.44 43.14
N THR A 234 5.82 -25.50 42.91
CA THR A 234 4.97 -24.87 43.94
C THR A 234 3.50 -25.08 43.55
N PRO A 235 2.97 -26.32 43.69
CA PRO A 235 1.57 -26.58 43.40
C PRO A 235 0.67 -25.78 44.35
N VAL A 236 -0.32 -25.10 43.77
CA VAL A 236 -1.39 -24.47 44.55
C VAL A 236 -2.38 -25.54 44.97
N HIS A 237 -2.52 -25.75 46.28
CA HIS A 237 -3.42 -26.75 46.85
C HIS A 237 -4.84 -26.24 47.00
N ALA A 238 -4.99 -24.97 47.35
CA ALA A 238 -6.30 -24.36 47.51
C ALA A 238 -6.28 -22.84 47.29
N VAL A 239 -7.44 -22.30 46.90
CA VAL A 239 -7.70 -20.85 46.82
C VAL A 239 -8.93 -20.52 47.66
N TYR A 240 -8.81 -19.55 48.56
CA TYR A 240 -9.84 -19.20 49.54
C TYR A 240 -10.29 -17.76 49.42
N PRO A 241 -11.57 -17.46 49.73
CA PRO A 241 -11.94 -16.12 50.16
C PRO A 241 -11.13 -15.73 51.40
N SER A 242 -10.60 -14.52 51.41
CA SER A 242 -9.76 -14.02 52.48
C SER A 242 -10.46 -14.04 53.84
N SER A 243 -9.68 -14.34 54.88
CA SER A 243 -10.10 -14.30 56.28
C SER A 243 -10.33 -12.87 56.81
N SER A 244 -9.88 -11.84 56.08
CA SER A 244 -10.04 -10.41 56.37
C SER A 244 -10.62 -9.66 55.16
N PRO A 245 -11.95 -9.74 54.91
CA PRO A 245 -12.58 -9.30 53.65
C PRO A 245 -12.41 -7.81 53.31
N GLY A 246 -12.03 -6.97 54.28
CA GLY A 246 -11.87 -5.52 54.11
C GLY A 246 -10.50 -5.06 53.59
N LYS A 247 -9.49 -5.95 53.46
CA LYS A 247 -8.13 -5.58 53.01
C LYS A 247 -7.66 -6.30 51.74
N VAL A 248 -7.98 -7.58 51.59
CA VAL A 248 -7.59 -8.42 50.44
C VAL A 248 -8.71 -9.46 50.24
N PRO A 249 -9.16 -9.80 49.01
CA PRO A 249 -10.31 -10.68 48.81
C PRO A 249 -9.98 -12.18 48.73
N VAL A 250 -8.75 -12.60 48.42
CA VAL A 250 -8.38 -14.02 48.26
C VAL A 250 -7.03 -14.40 48.86
N GLU A 251 -6.89 -15.66 49.27
CA GLU A 251 -5.65 -16.30 49.76
C GLU A 251 -5.33 -17.56 48.94
N VAL A 252 -4.06 -17.75 48.60
CA VAL A 252 -3.53 -18.93 47.89
C VAL A 252 -2.76 -19.80 48.89
N GLU A 253 -3.08 -21.09 48.97
CA GLU A 253 -2.39 -22.06 49.82
C GLU A 253 -1.44 -22.94 49.01
N THR A 254 -0.20 -23.00 49.49
CA THR A 254 0.88 -23.86 48.99
C THR A 254 1.50 -24.61 50.17
N ALA A 255 2.47 -25.50 49.91
CA ALA A 255 3.23 -26.16 50.98
C ALA A 255 3.94 -25.18 51.94
N ALA A 256 4.26 -23.97 51.48
CA ALA A 256 4.90 -22.93 52.30
C ALA A 256 3.91 -22.16 53.20
N GLY A 257 2.60 -22.38 53.03
CA GLY A 257 1.54 -21.70 53.77
C GLY A 257 0.60 -20.89 52.88
N LYS A 258 -0.16 -19.99 53.52
CA LYS A 258 -1.17 -19.14 52.88
C LYS A 258 -0.64 -17.75 52.60
N GLU A 259 -0.88 -17.25 51.40
CA GLU A 259 -0.46 -15.92 50.97
C GLU A 259 -1.65 -15.12 50.40
N PRO A 260 -1.85 -13.85 50.81
CA PRO A 260 -2.96 -13.02 50.35
C PRO A 260 -2.68 -12.32 49.01
N PHE A 261 -3.68 -12.25 48.13
CA PHE A 261 -3.63 -11.56 46.83
C PHE A 261 -4.92 -10.77 46.52
N ASP A 262 -4.79 -9.64 45.83
CA ASP A 262 -5.93 -8.79 45.44
C ASP A 262 -6.88 -9.48 44.45
N LEU A 263 -6.36 -10.43 43.67
CA LEU A 263 -7.11 -11.35 42.83
C LEU A 263 -6.24 -12.54 42.42
N VAL A 264 -6.88 -13.61 41.98
CA VAL A 264 -6.22 -14.82 41.46
C VAL A 264 -6.71 -15.09 40.05
N VAL A 265 -5.78 -15.35 39.13
CA VAL A 265 -6.07 -15.85 37.79
C VAL A 265 -5.73 -17.34 37.73
N MET A 266 -6.75 -18.17 37.54
CA MET A 266 -6.60 -19.60 37.32
C MET A 266 -6.38 -19.86 35.84
N ALA A 267 -5.14 -20.16 35.46
CA ALA A 267 -4.68 -20.38 34.09
C ALA A 267 -4.34 -21.85 33.79
N CYS A 268 -4.88 -22.78 34.59
CA CYS A 268 -4.66 -24.22 34.49
C CYS A 268 -5.89 -24.96 33.94
N HIS A 269 -5.81 -26.30 33.88
CA HIS A 269 -6.92 -27.14 33.45
C HIS A 269 -8.15 -27.00 34.36
N THR A 270 -9.35 -27.21 33.82
CA THR A 270 -10.59 -26.99 34.57
C THR A 270 -10.73 -27.93 35.77
N ASP A 271 -10.25 -29.17 35.65
CA ASP A 271 -10.24 -30.16 36.73
C ASP A 271 -9.29 -29.75 37.87
N THR A 272 -8.12 -29.21 37.52
CA THR A 272 -7.11 -28.70 38.45
C THR A 272 -7.62 -27.45 39.16
N THR A 273 -8.27 -26.56 38.42
CA THR A 273 -8.93 -25.38 38.97
C THR A 273 -10.03 -25.78 39.94
N LEU A 274 -10.88 -26.75 39.57
CA LEU A 274 -11.98 -27.22 40.41
C LEU A 274 -11.46 -27.88 41.70
N ARG A 275 -10.37 -28.65 41.64
CA ARG A 275 -9.70 -29.19 42.83
C ARG A 275 -9.19 -28.10 43.77
N ALA A 276 -8.57 -27.05 43.23
CA ALA A 276 -8.04 -25.93 44.03
C ALA A 276 -9.14 -25.05 44.65
N LEU A 277 -10.27 -24.84 43.95
CA LEU A 277 -11.41 -24.11 44.51
C LEU A 277 -12.24 -24.96 45.49
N GLY A 278 -12.27 -26.28 45.27
CA GLY A 278 -12.95 -27.24 46.11
C GLY A 278 -14.47 -26.96 46.27
N PRO A 279 -15.07 -27.33 47.42
CA PRO A 279 -16.49 -27.09 47.69
C PRO A 279 -16.91 -25.61 47.71
N ARG A 280 -15.94 -24.69 47.71
CA ARG A 280 -16.16 -23.23 47.82
C ARG A 280 -16.22 -22.55 46.45
N ALA A 281 -16.04 -23.30 45.35
CA ALA A 281 -16.17 -22.77 44.00
C ALA A 281 -17.55 -22.11 43.81
N PRO A 282 -17.61 -20.84 43.35
CA PRO A 282 -18.86 -20.18 42.98
C PRO A 282 -19.70 -21.06 42.04
N PRO A 283 -21.03 -21.18 42.24
CA PRO A 283 -21.86 -22.14 41.49
C PRO A 283 -21.77 -22.00 39.96
N ARG A 284 -21.66 -20.76 39.45
CA ARG A 284 -21.50 -20.49 38.02
C ARG A 284 -20.15 -21.00 37.49
N GLN A 285 -19.06 -20.70 38.20
CA GLN A 285 -17.71 -21.16 37.86
C GLN A 285 -17.64 -22.70 37.91
N LYS A 286 -18.18 -23.33 38.95
CA LYS A 286 -18.22 -24.79 39.10
C LYS A 286 -18.87 -25.48 37.89
N LYS A 287 -20.05 -25.00 37.47
CA LYS A 287 -20.77 -25.55 36.31
C LYS A 287 -19.96 -25.49 35.01
N ILE A 288 -19.18 -24.42 34.82
CA ILE A 288 -18.32 -24.25 33.65
C ILE A 288 -17.14 -25.22 33.69
N LEU A 289 -16.48 -25.31 34.85
CA LEU A 289 -15.29 -26.15 35.02
C LEU A 289 -15.62 -27.64 34.85
N GLU A 290 -16.78 -28.10 35.33
CA GLU A 290 -17.23 -29.51 35.20
C GLU A 290 -17.59 -29.92 33.76
N ALA A 291 -17.88 -28.96 32.89
CA ALA A 291 -18.36 -29.22 31.53
C ALA A 291 -17.26 -29.58 30.51
N ILE A 292 -15.99 -29.49 30.91
CA ILE A 292 -14.83 -29.68 30.02
C ILE A 292 -13.89 -30.73 30.62
N PRO A 293 -14.08 -32.02 30.30
CA PRO A 293 -13.19 -33.08 30.75
C PRO A 293 -11.90 -33.13 29.89
N TYR A 294 -10.91 -33.89 30.37
CA TYR A 294 -9.63 -34.08 29.68
C TYR A 294 -9.39 -35.56 29.35
N ASN A 295 -8.61 -35.80 28.30
CA ASN A 295 -8.09 -37.11 27.91
C ASN A 295 -6.56 -37.09 27.94
N SER A 296 -5.95 -38.03 28.63
CA SER A 296 -4.49 -38.16 28.69
C SER A 296 -3.96 -38.90 27.46
N ASN A 297 -2.81 -38.47 26.95
CA ASN A 297 -2.14 -39.07 25.80
C ASN A 297 -0.67 -39.31 26.12
N ASP A 298 -0.18 -40.49 25.78
CA ASP A 298 1.23 -40.82 25.87
C ASP A 298 2.00 -40.16 24.73
N VAL A 299 3.14 -39.56 25.05
CA VAL A 299 4.06 -38.90 24.11
C VAL A 299 5.42 -39.56 24.25
N VAL A 300 5.93 -40.11 23.16
CA VAL A 300 7.22 -40.80 23.15
C VAL A 300 8.13 -40.15 22.10
N LEU A 301 9.28 -39.64 22.53
CA LEU A 301 10.37 -39.21 21.66
C LEU A 301 11.29 -40.41 21.41
N HIS A 302 11.52 -40.77 20.17
CA HIS A 302 12.31 -41.95 19.80
C HIS A 302 12.91 -41.85 18.38
N THR A 303 13.71 -42.86 18.02
CA THR A 303 14.31 -43.01 16.68
C THR A 303 13.77 -44.22 15.90
N ASP A 304 12.76 -44.92 16.45
CA ASP A 304 12.20 -46.12 15.81
C ASP A 304 11.35 -45.84 14.56
N GLU A 305 11.95 -45.99 13.37
CA GLU A 305 11.29 -45.85 12.07
C GLU A 305 10.15 -46.86 11.84
N SER A 306 10.04 -47.89 12.68
CA SER A 306 8.96 -48.87 12.59
C SER A 306 7.57 -48.27 12.87
N LEU A 307 7.51 -47.06 13.44
CA LEU A 307 6.32 -46.23 13.68
C LEU A 307 6.14 -45.14 12.62
N MET A 308 6.54 -45.42 11.38
CA MET A 308 6.28 -44.60 10.19
C MET A 308 5.51 -45.39 9.13
N PRO A 309 4.93 -44.74 8.10
CA PRO A 309 4.36 -45.45 6.95
C PRO A 309 5.37 -46.41 6.32
N ALA A 310 4.89 -47.55 5.82
CA ALA A 310 5.73 -48.58 5.21
C ALA A 310 6.39 -48.08 3.92
N ARG A 311 5.69 -47.25 3.14
CA ARG A 311 6.24 -46.59 1.96
C ARG A 311 6.90 -45.28 2.36
N ARG A 312 8.20 -45.16 2.11
CA ARG A 312 8.97 -43.94 2.38
C ARG A 312 8.45 -42.72 1.62
N GLU A 313 7.89 -42.91 0.43
CA GLU A 313 7.23 -41.85 -0.36
C GLU A 313 6.02 -41.24 0.37
N CYS A 314 5.38 -41.98 1.28
CA CYS A 314 4.26 -41.51 2.08
C CYS A 314 4.70 -40.86 3.40
N TRP A 315 6.01 -40.76 3.68
CA TRP A 315 6.48 -40.09 4.88
C TRP A 315 6.18 -38.60 4.82
N SER A 316 5.47 -38.13 5.83
CA SER A 316 5.07 -36.74 5.97
C SER A 316 5.54 -36.20 7.32
N ALA A 317 5.38 -34.90 7.51
CA ALA A 317 5.64 -34.30 8.81
C ALA A 317 4.75 -34.94 9.90
N TRP A 318 3.50 -35.27 9.56
CA TRP A 318 2.50 -35.87 10.46
C TRP A 318 1.99 -37.18 9.84
N ASN A 319 2.08 -38.29 10.58
CA ASN A 319 1.76 -39.61 10.04
C ASN A 319 0.75 -40.31 10.95
N PHE A 320 -0.49 -40.42 10.48
CA PHE A 320 -1.52 -41.18 11.16
C PHE A 320 -1.32 -42.68 10.93
N LEU A 321 -1.27 -43.46 12.00
CA LEU A 321 -1.18 -44.92 11.95
C LEU A 321 -2.42 -45.54 12.59
N GLY A 322 -3.07 -46.47 11.88
CA GLY A 322 -4.30 -47.08 12.38
C GLY A 322 -4.58 -48.50 11.86
N ARG A 323 -5.68 -49.08 12.36
CA ARG A 323 -6.26 -50.34 11.90
C ARG A 323 -7.67 -50.09 11.36
N SER A 324 -8.06 -50.79 10.30
CA SER A 324 -9.35 -50.60 9.61
C SER A 324 -10.55 -51.18 10.37
N GLU A 325 -10.34 -52.09 11.32
CA GLU A 325 -11.39 -52.58 12.22
C GLU A 325 -11.10 -52.19 13.69
N PRO A 326 -12.06 -51.58 14.41
CA PRO A 326 -12.00 -51.51 15.87
C PRO A 326 -12.18 -52.93 16.43
N HIS A 327 -11.45 -53.30 17.48
CA HIS A 327 -11.54 -54.63 18.10
C HIS A 327 -13.00 -55.03 18.38
N GLY A 328 -13.57 -55.84 17.49
CA GLY A 328 -14.85 -56.51 17.65
C GLY A 328 -14.61 -57.94 18.11
N GLY A 329 -14.29 -58.11 19.39
CA GLY A 329 -14.20 -59.42 20.03
C GLY A 329 -14.65 -59.32 21.49
N ARG A 330 -15.75 -60.00 21.84
CA ARG A 330 -16.13 -60.24 23.23
C ARG A 330 -15.02 -61.06 23.91
N GLY A 331 -14.24 -60.44 24.79
CA GLY A 331 -13.20 -61.08 25.60
C GLY A 331 -12.53 -60.05 26.51
N GLU A 332 -12.32 -60.41 27.76
CA GLU A 332 -12.05 -59.54 28.90
C GLU A 332 -10.70 -58.80 28.90
N SER A 333 -10.74 -57.62 29.53
CA SER A 333 -9.65 -56.95 30.28
C SER A 333 -8.30 -56.73 29.59
N ASP A 334 -8.24 -55.74 28.70
CA ASP A 334 -7.02 -54.93 28.59
C ASP A 334 -7.40 -53.45 28.61
N SER A 335 -6.98 -52.77 29.68
CA SER A 335 -7.26 -51.36 29.97
C SER A 335 -6.34 -50.44 29.16
N GLY A 336 -6.49 -50.42 27.84
CA GLY A 336 -5.67 -49.61 26.92
C GLY A 336 -6.52 -49.03 25.79
N THR A 337 -6.74 -47.73 25.85
CA THR A 337 -7.54 -46.86 24.97
C THR A 337 -7.51 -47.18 23.47
N GLY A 338 -8.68 -47.06 22.81
CA GLY A 338 -8.79 -46.82 21.35
C GLY A 338 -8.26 -45.44 20.93
N ALA A 339 -7.05 -45.11 21.36
CA ALA A 339 -6.38 -43.82 21.17
C ALA A 339 -5.73 -43.72 19.78
N VAL A 340 -5.55 -42.47 19.36
CA VAL A 340 -5.06 -42.08 18.03
C VAL A 340 -3.54 -42.15 18.02
N CYS A 341 -2.97 -43.01 17.16
CA CYS A 341 -1.53 -43.06 16.96
C CYS A 341 -1.12 -42.06 15.86
N VAL A 342 -0.31 -41.06 16.23
CA VAL A 342 0.25 -40.08 15.30
C VAL A 342 1.75 -39.96 15.53
N THR A 343 2.54 -40.13 14.48
CA THR A 343 3.98 -39.92 14.52
C THR A 343 4.36 -38.63 13.79
N TYR A 344 5.00 -37.72 14.51
CA TYR A 344 5.63 -36.52 13.98
C TYR A 344 7.06 -36.83 13.55
N TRP A 345 7.38 -36.56 12.29
CA TRP A 345 8.77 -36.63 11.81
C TRP A 345 9.46 -35.29 12.04
N CYS A 346 10.14 -35.16 13.18
CA CYS A 346 10.68 -33.88 13.65
C CYS A 346 11.77 -33.31 12.75
N ASN A 347 12.52 -34.14 12.01
CA ASN A 347 13.50 -33.64 11.05
C ASN A 347 12.87 -32.70 10.02
N ARG A 348 11.69 -33.10 9.51
CA ARG A 348 10.95 -32.34 8.51
C ARG A 348 10.05 -31.27 9.14
N LEU A 349 9.39 -31.59 10.25
CA LEU A 349 8.45 -30.68 10.92
C LEU A 349 9.15 -29.53 11.64
N GLN A 350 10.33 -29.75 12.21
CA GLN A 350 11.04 -28.77 13.03
C GLN A 350 12.36 -28.31 12.40
N ASN A 351 12.56 -28.58 11.10
CA ASN A 351 13.75 -28.20 10.33
C ASN A 351 15.06 -28.61 11.02
N LEU A 352 15.20 -29.89 11.37
CA LEU A 352 16.50 -30.35 11.88
C LEU A 352 17.56 -30.26 10.78
N PRO A 353 18.84 -30.03 11.12
CA PRO A 353 19.91 -29.92 10.13
C PRO A 353 20.02 -31.15 9.22
N ASP A 354 20.47 -30.94 7.98
CA ASP A 354 20.75 -32.05 7.06
C ASP A 354 21.76 -33.03 7.68
N GLY A 355 21.46 -34.33 7.61
CA GLY A 355 22.26 -35.39 8.22
C GLY A 355 21.92 -35.72 9.68
N ALA A 356 21.01 -34.96 10.32
CA ALA A 356 20.50 -35.28 11.65
C ALA A 356 19.83 -36.69 11.67
N PRO A 357 19.97 -37.45 12.77
CA PRO A 357 19.33 -38.76 12.90
C PRO A 357 17.81 -38.66 12.83
N THR A 358 17.15 -39.71 12.32
CA THR A 358 15.68 -39.77 12.29
C THR A 358 15.13 -39.63 13.71
N THR A 359 14.43 -38.53 13.94
CA THR A 359 13.88 -38.15 15.25
C THR A 359 12.37 -38.05 15.13
N LEU A 360 11.66 -38.83 15.95
CA LEU A 360 10.23 -39.03 15.88
C LEU A 360 9.59 -38.73 17.24
N VAL A 361 8.43 -38.07 17.22
CA VAL A 361 7.56 -37.96 18.38
C VAL A 361 6.26 -38.70 18.06
N THR A 362 5.98 -39.79 18.75
CA THR A 362 4.74 -40.56 18.57
C THR A 362 3.80 -40.37 19.74
N LEU A 363 2.56 -40.01 19.41
CA LEU A 363 1.44 -39.98 20.33
C LEU A 363 0.74 -41.34 20.33
N ASN A 364 0.45 -41.87 21.51
CA ASN A 364 -0.30 -43.12 21.75
C ASN A 364 0.10 -44.26 20.77
N PRO A 365 1.36 -44.75 20.86
CA PRO A 365 1.92 -45.65 19.87
C PRO A 365 1.10 -46.94 19.71
N ILE A 366 0.74 -47.30 18.47
CA ILE A 366 -0.07 -48.50 18.16
C ILE A 366 0.64 -49.83 18.46
N LYS A 367 1.97 -49.76 18.60
CA LYS A 367 2.86 -50.80 19.10
C LYS A 367 3.97 -50.11 19.87
N GLU A 368 4.46 -50.72 20.94
CA GLU A 368 5.55 -50.11 21.70
C GLU A 368 6.80 -49.93 20.83
N PRO A 369 7.45 -48.74 20.86
CA PRO A 369 8.73 -48.55 20.22
C PRO A 369 9.80 -49.45 20.86
N ASP A 370 10.81 -49.83 20.08
CA ASP A 370 12.00 -50.52 20.60
C ASP A 370 12.62 -49.72 21.76
N GLU A 371 12.75 -50.34 22.94
CA GLU A 371 13.27 -49.69 24.16
C GLU A 371 14.63 -49.03 23.95
N SER A 372 15.49 -49.64 23.11
CA SER A 372 16.82 -49.10 22.80
C SER A 372 16.79 -47.80 21.98
N LYS A 373 15.64 -47.47 21.40
CA LYS A 373 15.43 -46.30 20.54
C LYS A 373 14.60 -45.21 21.20
N ILE A 374 14.10 -45.42 22.42
CA ILE A 374 13.35 -44.43 23.19
C ILE A 374 14.33 -43.44 23.82
N LEU A 375 14.10 -42.15 23.57
CA LEU A 375 14.89 -41.06 24.13
C LEU A 375 14.19 -40.43 25.34
N PHE A 376 12.87 -40.25 25.26
CA PHE A 376 12.08 -39.63 26.32
C PHE A 376 10.61 -40.05 26.24
N ARG A 377 9.92 -40.08 27.39
CA ARG A 377 8.47 -40.36 27.48
C ARG A 377 7.81 -39.41 28.47
N THR A 378 6.64 -38.91 28.11
CA THR A 378 5.79 -38.08 28.97
C THR A 378 4.31 -38.27 28.62
N GLN A 379 3.43 -37.64 29.40
CA GLN A 379 2.00 -37.55 29.10
C GLN A 379 1.56 -36.10 28.93
N LEU A 380 0.62 -35.87 28.02
CA LEU A 380 -0.04 -34.57 27.79
C LEU A 380 -1.56 -34.76 27.71
N ASP A 381 -2.30 -33.88 28.39
CA ASP A 381 -3.76 -33.97 28.47
C ASP A 381 -4.43 -32.99 27.49
N HIS A 382 -5.42 -33.47 26.73
CA HIS A 382 -6.19 -32.62 25.81
C HIS A 382 -7.65 -32.47 26.27
N PRO A 383 -8.27 -31.28 26.13
CA PRO A 383 -9.67 -31.09 26.46
C PRO A 383 -10.57 -31.85 25.48
N VAL A 384 -11.65 -32.43 25.99
CA VAL A 384 -12.68 -33.11 25.19
C VAL A 384 -13.89 -32.21 25.09
N PHE A 385 -14.27 -31.87 23.85
CA PHE A 385 -15.37 -30.94 23.60
C PHE A 385 -16.71 -31.66 23.35
N SER A 386 -17.79 -31.03 23.81
CA SER A 386 -19.17 -31.47 23.68
C SER A 386 -20.10 -30.25 23.52
N PHE A 387 -21.41 -30.47 23.31
CA PHE A 387 -22.38 -29.37 23.39
C PHE A 387 -22.32 -28.65 24.75
N GLY A 388 -22.06 -29.37 25.84
CA GLY A 388 -21.90 -28.81 27.18
C GLY A 388 -20.68 -27.90 27.29
N SER A 389 -19.53 -28.28 26.70
CA SER A 389 -18.34 -27.43 26.71
C SER A 389 -18.56 -26.13 25.92
N GLN A 390 -19.26 -26.20 24.78
CA GLN A 390 -19.57 -25.02 23.98
C GLN A 390 -20.46 -24.02 24.73
N GLN A 391 -21.46 -24.52 25.46
CA GLN A 391 -22.31 -23.67 26.31
C GLN A 391 -21.50 -23.07 27.47
N ALA A 392 -20.63 -23.87 28.11
CA ALA A 392 -19.77 -23.41 29.21
C ALA A 392 -18.81 -22.29 28.76
N GLN A 393 -18.19 -22.43 27.60
CA GLN A 393 -17.33 -21.40 27.00
C GLN A 393 -18.10 -20.09 26.75
N ALA A 394 -19.33 -20.17 26.25
CA ALA A 394 -20.16 -18.99 25.99
C ALA A 394 -20.55 -18.24 27.27
N SER A 395 -20.74 -18.95 28.39
CA SER A 395 -21.08 -18.36 29.70
C SER A 395 -19.86 -17.91 30.52
N LEU A 396 -18.63 -18.19 30.07
CA LEU A 396 -17.40 -17.83 30.79
C LEU A 396 -17.30 -16.34 31.17
N PRO A 397 -17.68 -15.36 30.32
CA PRO A 397 -17.61 -13.94 30.68
C PRO A 397 -18.47 -13.56 31.88
N GLU A 398 -19.56 -14.29 32.16
CA GLU A 398 -20.54 -13.97 33.20
C GLU A 398 -20.08 -14.30 34.62
N CYS A 399 -18.93 -14.98 34.77
CA CYS A 399 -18.39 -15.44 36.05
C CYS A 399 -16.98 -14.93 36.37
N GLN A 400 -16.43 -14.05 35.52
CA GLN A 400 -15.11 -13.46 35.74
C GLN A 400 -15.11 -12.53 36.94
N GLY A 401 -14.23 -12.79 37.91
CA GLY A 401 -14.10 -12.00 39.13
C GLY A 401 -15.01 -12.45 40.27
N ASP A 402 -15.86 -13.46 40.08
CA ASP A 402 -16.65 -14.04 41.18
C ASP A 402 -15.71 -14.52 42.28
N GLY A 403 -15.88 -13.97 43.50
CA GLY A 403 -15.03 -14.28 44.64
C GLY A 403 -13.56 -13.85 44.47
N GLY A 404 -13.26 -12.88 43.59
CA GLY A 404 -11.88 -12.46 43.30
C GLY A 404 -11.10 -13.43 42.41
N VAL A 405 -11.78 -14.41 41.79
CA VAL A 405 -11.19 -15.44 40.94
C VAL A 405 -11.53 -15.18 39.48
N TYR A 406 -10.51 -15.21 38.63
CA TYR A 406 -10.62 -15.10 37.18
C TYR A 406 -10.20 -16.42 36.52
N LEU A 407 -10.92 -16.85 35.49
CA LEU A 407 -10.72 -18.14 34.84
C LEU A 407 -10.24 -17.94 33.40
N CYS A 408 -9.14 -18.57 33.02
CA CYS A 408 -8.70 -18.60 31.63
C CYS A 408 -7.93 -19.88 31.31
N GLY A 409 -7.86 -20.22 30.04
CA GLY A 409 -7.13 -21.39 29.56
C GLY A 409 -7.42 -21.65 28.10
N ALA A 410 -6.60 -22.45 27.44
CA ALA A 410 -6.84 -22.85 26.05
C ALA A 410 -8.19 -23.58 25.86
N TRP A 411 -8.70 -24.20 26.93
CA TRP A 411 -10.04 -24.80 27.00
C TRP A 411 -11.18 -23.81 26.80
N ALA A 412 -10.96 -22.50 26.88
CA ALA A 412 -11.95 -21.47 26.57
C ALA A 412 -12.23 -21.32 25.06
N GLY A 413 -11.42 -21.95 24.20
CA GLY A 413 -11.59 -22.01 22.74
C GLY A 413 -11.52 -23.45 22.21
N TYR A 414 -10.64 -23.72 21.24
CA TYR A 414 -10.46 -25.05 20.65
C TYR A 414 -9.30 -25.85 21.26
N GLY A 415 -8.65 -25.32 22.30
CA GLY A 415 -7.53 -25.98 22.97
C GLY A 415 -6.14 -25.65 22.39
N PHE A 416 -6.02 -24.68 21.48
CA PHE A 416 -4.76 -24.31 20.84
C PHE A 416 -4.06 -23.14 21.54
N HIS A 417 -2.81 -22.86 21.14
CA HIS A 417 -2.00 -21.78 21.72
C HIS A 417 -2.61 -20.39 21.57
N GLU A 418 -3.18 -20.09 20.41
CA GLU A 418 -3.90 -18.83 20.18
C GLU A 418 -5.12 -18.72 21.10
N ASP A 419 -5.86 -19.80 21.33
CA ASP A 419 -7.01 -19.80 22.25
C ASP A 419 -6.55 -19.51 23.69
N GLY A 420 -5.43 -20.12 24.09
CA GLY A 420 -4.83 -19.89 25.40
C GLY A 420 -4.42 -18.44 25.61
N LEU A 421 -3.78 -17.82 24.61
CA LEU A 421 -3.40 -16.40 24.63
C LEU A 421 -4.62 -15.47 24.57
N ARG A 422 -5.63 -15.78 23.74
CA ARG A 422 -6.89 -15.02 23.67
C ARG A 422 -7.64 -15.05 25.00
N ALA A 423 -7.66 -16.18 25.70
CA ALA A 423 -8.25 -16.28 27.03
C ALA A 423 -7.53 -15.40 28.05
N ALA A 424 -6.18 -15.36 28.00
CA ALA A 424 -5.39 -14.47 28.84
C ALA A 424 -5.68 -12.99 28.56
N ILE A 425 -5.79 -12.61 27.28
CA ILE A 425 -6.15 -11.25 26.85
C ILE A 425 -7.57 -10.88 27.28
N ALA A 426 -8.52 -11.82 27.20
CA ALA A 426 -9.90 -11.58 27.64
C ALA A 426 -9.96 -11.22 29.13
N VAL A 427 -9.14 -11.86 29.97
CA VAL A 427 -9.01 -11.50 31.39
C VAL A 427 -8.26 -10.17 31.54
N ALA A 428 -7.03 -10.07 31.04
CA ALA A 428 -6.16 -8.91 31.26
C ALA A 428 -6.78 -7.62 30.69
N LYS A 429 -7.16 -7.61 29.41
CA LYS A 429 -7.74 -6.45 28.74
C LYS A 429 -9.23 -6.30 29.01
N GLY A 430 -9.99 -7.39 28.84
CA GLY A 430 -11.46 -7.35 28.89
C GLY A 430 -12.00 -7.16 30.31
N ALA A 431 -11.49 -7.90 31.28
CA ALA A 431 -11.97 -7.86 32.66
C ALA A 431 -11.18 -6.90 33.56
N LEU A 432 -9.87 -6.72 33.32
CA LEU A 432 -8.99 -5.94 34.19
C LEU A 432 -8.51 -4.60 33.59
N GLY A 433 -8.92 -4.28 32.36
CA GLY A 433 -8.64 -3.00 31.72
C GLY A 433 -7.17 -2.76 31.34
N CYS A 434 -6.37 -3.83 31.19
CA CYS A 434 -4.98 -3.73 30.72
C CYS A 434 -4.90 -3.27 29.27
N ARG A 435 -3.82 -2.56 28.93
CA ARG A 435 -3.48 -2.23 27.54
C ARG A 435 -2.63 -3.33 26.93
N LEU A 436 -2.93 -3.66 25.68
CA LEU A 436 -2.14 -4.59 24.88
C LEU A 436 -1.03 -3.81 24.17
N PRO A 437 0.23 -4.27 24.19
CA PRO A 437 1.32 -3.56 23.51
C PRO A 437 1.29 -3.69 21.99
N TRP A 438 0.57 -4.68 21.45
CA TRP A 438 0.39 -4.86 20.01
C TRP A 438 -1.08 -4.73 19.57
N THR A 439 -1.27 -4.62 18.25
CA THR A 439 -2.57 -4.74 17.59
C THR A 439 -2.58 -6.03 16.78
N PRO A 440 -3.50 -6.98 17.04
CA PRO A 440 -3.58 -8.22 16.26
C PRO A 440 -3.95 -7.88 14.80
N ARG A 441 -3.20 -8.48 13.86
CA ARG A 441 -3.41 -8.29 12.42
C ARG A 441 -3.55 -9.65 11.76
N ALA A 442 -4.78 -10.11 11.58
CA ALA A 442 -5.04 -11.32 10.81
C ALA A 442 -4.74 -11.05 9.33
N VAL A 443 -4.01 -11.96 8.70
CA VAL A 443 -3.63 -11.90 7.29
C VAL A 443 -4.33 -12.98 6.49
N SER A 444 -4.68 -12.69 5.24
CA SER A 444 -5.26 -13.68 4.34
C SER A 444 -4.15 -14.49 3.65
N PRO A 445 -4.22 -15.83 3.66
CA PRO A 445 -3.35 -16.65 2.82
C PRO A 445 -3.79 -16.64 1.36
N LYS A 446 -4.99 -16.10 1.07
CA LYS A 446 -5.52 -16.00 -0.28
C LYS A 446 -4.93 -14.80 -1.00
N THR A 447 -4.36 -15.06 -2.17
CA THR A 447 -3.77 -14.06 -3.06
C THR A 447 -4.43 -14.13 -4.43
N THR A 448 -4.77 -12.99 -5.01
CA THR A 448 -5.25 -12.91 -6.39
C THR A 448 -4.09 -13.12 -7.38
N TRP A 449 -4.42 -13.51 -8.62
CA TRP A 449 -3.42 -13.62 -9.68
C TRP A 449 -2.71 -12.26 -9.94
N TRP A 450 -3.44 -11.16 -9.80
CA TRP A 450 -2.92 -9.79 -9.95
C TRP A 450 -1.90 -9.44 -8.87
N GLN A 451 -2.21 -9.74 -7.61
CA GLN A 451 -1.29 -9.54 -6.47
C GLN A 451 -0.04 -10.40 -6.60
N ARG A 452 -0.20 -11.67 -7.00
CA ARG A 452 0.93 -12.59 -7.23
C ARG A 452 1.84 -12.08 -8.35
N ARG A 453 1.26 -11.54 -9.42
CA ARG A 453 2.04 -10.92 -10.50
C ARG A 453 2.86 -9.73 -10.01
N GLY A 454 2.30 -8.89 -9.13
CA GLY A 454 3.04 -7.80 -8.48
C GLY A 454 4.23 -8.31 -7.66
N LEU A 455 4.03 -9.37 -6.86
CA LEU A 455 5.11 -10.03 -6.14
C LEU A 455 6.19 -10.58 -7.07
N ASP A 456 5.83 -11.28 -8.15
CA ASP A 456 6.83 -11.88 -9.07
C ASP A 456 7.71 -10.80 -9.72
N ILE A 457 7.11 -9.66 -10.05
CA ILE A 457 7.80 -8.51 -10.62
C ILE A 457 8.75 -7.89 -9.58
N PHE A 458 8.29 -7.71 -8.34
CA PHE A 458 9.12 -7.25 -7.23
C PHE A 458 10.28 -8.21 -6.93
N ASP A 459 10.02 -9.53 -6.89
CA ASP A 459 11.02 -10.56 -6.59
C ASP A 459 12.12 -10.58 -7.64
N MET A 460 11.76 -10.47 -8.93
CA MET A 460 12.73 -10.31 -10.03
C MET A 460 13.63 -9.09 -9.83
N TRP A 461 13.04 -7.94 -9.50
CA TRP A 461 13.78 -6.71 -9.24
C TRP A 461 14.68 -6.83 -8.00
N ALA A 462 14.14 -7.28 -6.87
CA ALA A 462 14.86 -7.35 -5.61
C ALA A 462 16.06 -8.30 -5.69
N ARG A 463 15.95 -9.44 -6.39
CA ARG A 463 17.09 -10.34 -6.66
C ARG A 463 18.19 -9.69 -7.51
N HIS A 464 17.80 -8.83 -8.44
CA HIS A 464 18.75 -8.12 -9.29
C HIS A 464 19.43 -6.96 -8.54
N CYS A 465 18.68 -6.19 -7.76
CA CYS A 465 19.14 -4.93 -7.18
C CYS A 465 19.72 -5.05 -5.76
N VAL A 466 19.17 -5.92 -4.90
CA VAL A 466 19.66 -6.06 -3.52
C VAL A 466 20.90 -6.97 -3.50
N LYS A 467 22.08 -6.34 -3.49
CA LYS A 467 23.39 -7.01 -3.44
C LYS A 467 24.10 -6.82 -2.10
N VAL A 468 23.95 -5.65 -1.49
CA VAL A 468 24.54 -5.28 -0.20
C VAL A 468 23.50 -5.41 0.90
N GLY A 469 23.85 -6.09 1.99
CA GLY A 469 22.96 -6.33 3.13
C GLY A 469 21.97 -7.48 2.90
N ARG A 470 21.01 -7.60 3.82
CA ARG A 470 19.96 -8.63 3.79
C ARG A 470 18.57 -8.00 3.89
N LEU A 471 17.69 -8.33 2.95
CA LEU A 471 16.28 -8.02 3.02
C LEU A 471 15.48 -9.33 3.09
N ARG A 472 14.84 -9.57 4.23
CA ARG A 472 13.94 -10.69 4.45
C ARG A 472 12.50 -10.19 4.42
N VAL A 473 11.66 -10.77 3.57
CA VAL A 473 10.25 -10.39 3.39
C VAL A 473 9.37 -11.58 3.74
N ILE A 474 8.53 -11.41 4.77
CA ILE A 474 7.53 -12.38 5.21
C ILE A 474 6.17 -11.95 4.65
N LEU A 475 5.57 -12.82 3.84
CA LEU A 475 4.31 -12.57 3.13
C LEU A 475 3.08 -12.85 4.03
N PRO A 476 1.89 -12.30 3.69
CA PRO A 476 0.62 -12.63 4.36
C PRO A 476 0.33 -14.13 4.41
N THR A 477 0.80 -14.88 3.42
CA THR A 477 0.65 -16.35 3.38
C THR A 477 1.52 -17.09 4.39
N GLY A 478 2.50 -16.42 5.01
CA GLY A 478 3.55 -17.04 5.83
C GLY A 478 4.77 -17.49 5.02
N GLU A 479 4.72 -17.41 3.68
CA GLU A 479 5.89 -17.61 2.83
C GLU A 479 6.97 -16.56 3.10
N GLU A 480 8.21 -16.93 2.83
CA GLU A 480 9.37 -16.07 3.02
C GLU A 480 10.13 -15.86 1.72
N ARG A 481 10.67 -14.66 1.52
CA ARG A 481 11.61 -14.32 0.45
C ARG A 481 12.81 -13.61 1.07
N CYS A 482 14.01 -14.07 0.73
CA CYS A 482 15.25 -13.43 1.16
C CYS A 482 16.02 -12.93 -0.06
N TYR A 483 16.53 -11.71 0.04
CA TYR A 483 17.34 -11.04 -0.97
C TYR A 483 18.66 -10.55 -0.36
N GLY A 484 19.69 -10.41 -1.19
CA GLY A 484 21.06 -10.14 -0.74
C GLY A 484 21.88 -11.40 -0.46
N GLY A 485 23.15 -11.24 -0.11
CA GLY A 485 24.14 -12.33 -0.09
C GLY A 485 25.09 -12.36 1.11
N GLY A 486 24.83 -11.59 2.17
CA GLY A 486 25.64 -11.55 3.39
C GLY A 486 25.62 -10.17 4.03
N LEU A 487 25.75 -10.13 5.36
CA LEU A 487 26.15 -8.90 6.04
C LEU A 487 27.53 -8.51 5.48
N PRO A 488 27.81 -7.23 5.20
CA PRO A 488 29.20 -6.85 4.97
C PRO A 488 30.03 -7.40 6.12
N ASP A 489 31.21 -7.97 5.83
CA ASP A 489 32.18 -8.27 6.88
C ASP A 489 32.24 -7.05 7.79
N ALA A 490 32.25 -7.28 9.11
CA ALA A 490 32.46 -6.23 10.08
C ALA A 490 33.85 -5.66 9.83
N THR A 491 33.96 -4.78 8.83
CA THR A 491 35.09 -3.89 8.64
C THR A 491 35.20 -3.13 9.95
N GLU A 492 36.42 -2.89 10.41
CA GLU A 492 36.66 -2.07 11.60
C GLU A 492 36.04 -0.69 11.34
N GLU A 493 34.77 -0.53 11.73
CA GLU A 493 34.11 0.76 11.75
C GLU A 493 34.99 1.65 12.60
N SER A 494 35.43 2.77 12.03
CA SER A 494 36.17 3.77 12.80
C SER A 494 35.34 4.14 14.05
N GLU A 495 36.00 4.47 15.17
CA GLU A 495 35.29 4.89 16.40
C GLU A 495 34.26 6.01 16.12
N LYS A 496 34.54 6.85 15.11
CA LYS A 496 33.66 7.91 14.63
C LYS A 496 32.39 7.39 13.95
N GLU A 497 32.47 6.35 13.13
CA GLU A 497 31.31 5.74 12.47
C GLU A 497 30.46 4.91 13.42
N ARG A 498 31.11 4.22 14.36
CA ARG A 498 30.43 3.46 15.41
C ARG A 498 29.59 4.35 16.31
N TRP A 499 30.10 5.56 16.60
CA TRP A 499 29.36 6.58 17.34
C TRP A 499 28.17 7.15 16.55
N TRP A 500 28.28 7.29 15.23
CA TRP A 500 27.16 7.72 14.39
C TRP A 500 25.99 6.74 14.37
N GLY A 501 26.18 5.48 14.79
CA GLY A 501 25.08 4.55 15.04
C GLY A 501 24.26 4.21 13.79
N LYS A 502 24.91 4.02 12.65
CA LYS A 502 24.26 3.70 11.38
C LYS A 502 23.32 2.48 11.51
N PRO A 503 22.14 2.48 10.87
CA PRO A 503 21.27 1.32 10.85
C PRO A 503 21.98 0.09 10.26
N ALA A 504 21.76 -1.08 10.85
CA ALA A 504 22.24 -2.33 10.29
C ALA A 504 21.66 -2.56 8.89
N LEU A 505 22.47 -3.08 7.98
CA LEU A 505 22.03 -3.48 6.64
C LEU A 505 21.36 -4.87 6.65
N ASP A 506 20.47 -5.07 7.63
CA ASP A 506 19.67 -6.27 7.81
C ASP A 506 18.27 -5.87 8.24
N CYS A 507 17.30 -6.17 7.38
CA CYS A 507 15.91 -5.82 7.63
C CYS A 507 15.00 -7.01 7.38
N THR A 508 14.13 -7.28 8.36
CA THR A 508 12.98 -8.16 8.18
C THR A 508 11.71 -7.32 8.06
N VAL A 509 11.06 -7.44 6.90
CA VAL A 509 9.78 -6.83 6.57
C VAL A 509 8.68 -7.87 6.68
N ARG A 510 7.57 -7.52 7.34
CA ARG A 510 6.33 -8.29 7.30
C ARG A 510 5.28 -7.54 6.51
N VAL A 511 4.81 -8.18 5.44
CA VAL A 511 3.73 -7.68 4.58
C VAL A 511 2.40 -8.23 5.09
N PHE A 512 1.43 -7.33 5.26
CA PHE A 512 0.05 -7.64 5.64
C PHE A 512 -0.91 -7.54 4.44
N ASP A 513 -0.63 -6.63 3.49
CA ASP A 513 -1.39 -6.49 2.25
C ASP A 513 -0.46 -6.64 1.04
N MET A 514 -0.85 -7.50 0.10
CA MET A 514 -0.08 -7.78 -1.13
C MET A 514 -0.05 -6.59 -2.09
N ASP A 515 -0.97 -5.63 -1.98
CA ASP A 515 -0.98 -4.42 -2.81
C ASP A 515 0.25 -3.55 -2.56
N PHE A 516 0.95 -3.76 -1.44
CA PHE A 516 2.30 -3.25 -1.17
C PHE A 516 3.23 -3.37 -2.38
N PHE A 517 3.27 -4.52 -3.04
CA PHE A 517 4.19 -4.75 -4.16
C PHE A 517 3.86 -3.87 -5.36
N TRP A 518 2.57 -3.68 -5.65
CA TRP A 518 2.15 -2.78 -6.72
C TRP A 518 2.41 -1.32 -6.37
N LYS A 519 2.22 -0.90 -5.12
CA LYS A 519 2.59 0.45 -4.67
C LYS A 519 4.09 0.69 -4.89
N CYS A 520 4.95 -0.25 -4.49
CA CYS A 520 6.41 -0.17 -4.73
C CYS A 520 6.76 -0.06 -6.22
N ILE A 521 6.11 -0.84 -7.08
CA ILE A 521 6.40 -0.87 -8.52
C ILE A 521 5.91 0.39 -9.24
N THR A 522 4.71 0.88 -8.90
CA THR A 522 4.03 1.95 -9.66
C THR A 522 4.34 3.34 -9.17
N ARG A 523 4.74 3.49 -7.90
CA ARG A 523 5.00 4.78 -7.26
C ARG A 523 6.34 4.84 -6.52
N HIS A 524 7.23 3.88 -6.78
CA HIS A 524 8.59 3.84 -6.26
C HIS A 524 8.65 4.06 -4.73
N ASP A 525 9.53 4.95 -4.27
CA ASP A 525 9.71 5.35 -2.87
C ASP A 525 8.43 5.93 -2.24
N THR A 526 7.66 6.70 -2.99
CA THR A 526 6.37 7.26 -2.55
C THR A 526 5.38 6.13 -2.25
N GLY A 527 5.34 5.10 -3.11
CA GLY A 527 4.50 3.93 -2.89
C GLY A 527 4.89 3.10 -1.67
N VAL A 528 6.20 2.95 -1.42
CA VAL A 528 6.71 2.32 -0.20
C VAL A 528 6.25 3.08 1.05
N GLY A 529 6.38 4.40 1.04
CA GLY A 529 5.98 5.27 2.15
C GLY A 529 4.47 5.32 2.37
N GLU A 530 3.68 5.38 1.30
CA GLU A 530 2.21 5.29 1.38
C GLU A 530 1.76 3.94 1.92
N ALA A 531 2.35 2.84 1.46
CA ALA A 531 2.08 1.50 1.98
C ALA A 531 2.46 1.37 3.47
N TRP A 532 3.54 2.03 3.89
CA TRP A 532 3.88 2.14 5.31
C TRP A 532 2.80 2.92 6.05
N MET A 533 2.40 4.10 5.57
CA MET A 533 1.37 4.93 6.20
C MET A 533 0.04 4.21 6.35
N ASP A 534 -0.36 3.45 5.33
CA ASP A 534 -1.62 2.68 5.29
C ASP A 534 -1.55 1.39 6.15
N GLY A 535 -0.35 0.95 6.51
CA GLY A 535 -0.15 -0.21 7.39
C GLY A 535 0.00 -1.54 6.65
N ASP A 536 0.17 -1.51 5.33
CA ASP A 536 0.30 -2.68 4.45
C ASP A 536 1.53 -3.52 4.79
N TRP A 537 2.55 -2.91 5.40
CA TRP A 537 3.75 -3.60 5.87
C TRP A 537 4.31 -2.98 7.15
N THR A 538 5.18 -3.72 7.82
CA THR A 538 5.93 -3.24 8.99
C THR A 538 7.31 -3.87 9.04
N CYS A 539 8.22 -3.25 9.79
CA CYS A 539 9.49 -3.82 10.22
C CYS A 539 9.86 -3.23 11.58
N ALA A 540 10.84 -3.81 12.27
CA ALA A 540 11.28 -3.32 13.58
C ALA A 540 11.99 -1.96 13.48
N ASN A 541 12.74 -1.72 12.41
CA ASN A 541 13.45 -0.47 12.17
C ASN A 541 13.28 -0.02 10.70
N PRO A 542 12.40 0.95 10.40
CA PRO A 542 12.21 1.44 9.03
C PRO A 542 13.47 2.10 8.46
N ALA A 543 14.39 2.61 9.30
CA ALA A 543 15.65 3.17 8.82
C ALA A 543 16.58 2.06 8.29
N ALA A 544 16.54 0.85 8.88
CA ALA A 544 17.30 -0.30 8.36
C ALA A 544 16.77 -0.76 7.00
N PHE A 545 15.45 -0.73 6.80
CA PHE A 545 14.85 -1.01 5.48
C PHE A 545 15.37 -0.01 4.43
N MET A 546 15.29 1.28 4.74
CA MET A 546 15.77 2.33 3.84
C MET A 546 17.27 2.25 3.62
N ALA A 547 18.07 1.93 4.64
CA ALA A 547 19.51 1.77 4.51
C ALA A 547 19.89 0.62 3.55
N VAL A 548 19.17 -0.52 3.59
CA VAL A 548 19.36 -1.60 2.60
C VAL A 548 19.03 -1.12 1.20
N LEU A 549 17.95 -0.35 1.00
CA LEU A 549 17.62 0.18 -0.33
C LEU A 549 18.67 1.19 -0.82
N THR A 550 19.08 2.15 0.02
CA THR A 550 20.02 3.20 -0.35
C THR A 550 21.43 2.66 -0.57
N ALA A 551 21.88 1.65 0.19
CA ALA A 551 23.16 0.97 -0.03
C ALA A 551 23.24 0.28 -1.41
N ASN A 552 22.10 0.04 -2.05
CA ASN A 552 22.00 -0.55 -3.37
C ASN A 552 21.56 0.47 -4.45
N ALA A 553 21.46 1.76 -4.13
CA ALA A 553 20.93 2.77 -5.04
C ALA A 553 21.79 3.00 -6.29
N ASP A 554 23.11 2.84 -6.21
CA ASP A 554 23.96 2.95 -7.40
C ASP A 554 23.80 1.76 -8.36
N GLN A 555 23.44 0.58 -7.85
CA GLN A 555 23.02 -0.55 -8.70
C GLN A 555 21.64 -0.30 -9.33
N LEU A 556 20.81 0.56 -8.72
CA LEU A 556 19.59 1.08 -9.34
C LEU A 556 19.90 2.08 -10.48
N ASN A 557 21.08 2.72 -10.45
CA ASN A 557 21.47 3.78 -11.40
C ASN A 557 22.47 3.35 -12.51
N ASN A 558 23.34 2.36 -12.29
CA ASN A 558 24.51 2.08 -13.14
C ASN A 558 24.30 1.08 -14.30
N GLY A 559 23.08 0.91 -14.80
CA GLY A 559 22.84 -0.07 -15.88
C GLY A 559 21.64 0.25 -16.74
N ARG A 560 21.69 1.37 -17.48
CA ARG A 560 20.60 2.00 -18.27
C ARG A 560 19.70 2.87 -17.37
N GLY A 561 19.97 4.17 -17.37
CA GLY A 561 19.32 5.16 -16.50
C GLY A 561 17.83 4.95 -16.28
N GLY A 562 17.40 5.04 -15.02
CA GLY A 562 15.99 5.20 -14.63
C GLY A 562 15.03 4.10 -15.10
N ARG A 563 15.50 2.88 -15.37
CA ARG A 563 14.61 1.77 -15.77
C ARG A 563 14.09 1.04 -14.53
N GLY A 564 13.15 1.66 -13.83
CA GLY A 564 12.23 0.97 -12.92
C GLY A 564 11.53 -0.24 -13.56
N ILE A 565 10.89 -1.04 -12.70
CA ILE A 565 10.66 -2.48 -12.85
C ILE A 565 9.77 -2.86 -14.06
N LEU A 566 8.88 -1.97 -14.49
CA LEU A 566 7.94 -2.20 -15.61
C LEU A 566 8.45 -1.67 -16.98
N GLY A 567 9.71 -1.23 -17.05
CA GLY A 567 10.30 -0.67 -18.27
C GLY A 567 9.99 0.82 -18.48
N PRO A 568 10.59 1.45 -19.52
CA PRO A 568 10.64 2.91 -19.67
C PRO A 568 9.27 3.59 -19.72
N LEU A 569 8.25 2.94 -20.26
CA LEU A 569 6.94 3.55 -20.52
C LEU A 569 6.08 3.69 -19.25
N ALA A 570 6.09 2.71 -18.36
CA ALA A 570 5.29 2.73 -17.13
C ALA A 570 5.88 3.71 -16.10
N ASN A 571 7.21 3.73 -15.94
CA ASN A 571 7.87 4.72 -15.08
C ASN A 571 7.69 6.12 -15.65
N TRP A 572 7.78 6.30 -16.97
CA TRP A 572 7.54 7.61 -17.59
C TRP A 572 6.12 8.14 -17.30
N ILE A 573 5.09 7.29 -17.32
CA ILE A 573 3.73 7.71 -16.97
C ILE A 573 3.62 8.05 -15.48
N GLY A 574 4.10 7.19 -14.58
CA GLY A 574 4.06 7.41 -13.13
C GLY A 574 4.83 8.68 -12.73
N ASP A 575 6.08 8.79 -13.18
CA ASP A 575 6.96 9.92 -12.92
C ASP A 575 6.39 11.19 -13.54
N ARG A 576 5.75 11.14 -14.71
CA ARG A 576 5.09 12.31 -15.29
C ARG A 576 3.80 12.68 -14.58
N MET A 577 3.01 11.73 -14.08
CA MET A 577 1.82 12.05 -13.29
C MET A 577 2.22 12.71 -11.96
N LEU A 578 3.23 12.18 -11.27
CA LEU A 578 3.78 12.77 -10.05
C LEU A 578 4.40 14.14 -10.33
N TYR A 579 5.20 14.27 -11.38
CA TYR A 579 5.76 15.55 -11.80
C TYR A 579 4.69 16.58 -12.17
N LEU A 580 3.64 16.20 -12.92
CA LEU A 580 2.53 17.09 -13.27
C LEU A 580 1.74 17.52 -12.02
N ALA A 581 1.56 16.63 -11.05
CA ALA A 581 0.98 16.99 -9.75
C ALA A 581 1.88 18.00 -9.02
N HIS A 582 3.20 17.79 -9.03
CA HIS A 582 4.17 18.71 -8.43
C HIS A 582 4.16 20.10 -9.10
N LEU A 583 3.99 20.20 -10.43
CA LEU A 583 3.92 21.48 -11.14
C LEU A 583 2.78 22.39 -10.67
N THR A 584 1.72 21.84 -10.07
CA THR A 584 0.61 22.65 -9.51
C THR A 584 0.99 23.37 -8.21
N ARG A 585 2.19 23.12 -7.65
CA ARG A 585 2.67 23.63 -6.35
C ARG A 585 3.86 24.58 -6.47
N ALA A 586 3.96 25.33 -7.56
CA ALA A 586 5.09 26.22 -7.84
C ALA A 586 5.36 27.27 -6.73
N ASN A 587 6.64 27.52 -6.43
CA ASN A 587 7.10 28.48 -5.41
C ASN A 587 7.08 29.95 -5.89
N THR A 588 5.93 30.38 -6.43
CA THR A 588 5.64 31.81 -6.63
C THR A 588 5.50 32.51 -5.27
N LEU A 589 5.38 33.85 -5.22
CA LEU A 589 5.14 34.56 -3.95
C LEU A 589 3.91 34.01 -3.19
N GLU A 590 2.79 33.85 -3.90
CA GLU A 590 1.54 33.31 -3.34
C GLU A 590 1.67 31.80 -3.01
N GLY A 591 2.31 31.02 -3.89
CA GLY A 591 2.51 29.59 -3.70
C GLY A 591 3.44 29.25 -2.52
N SER A 592 4.56 29.98 -2.39
CA SER A 592 5.52 29.80 -1.27
C SER A 592 4.84 30.02 0.07
N ARG A 593 4.02 31.07 0.15
CA ARG A 593 3.24 31.37 1.36
C ARG A 593 2.26 30.25 1.69
N LYS A 594 1.49 29.78 0.71
CA LYS A 594 0.53 28.68 0.90
C LYS A 594 1.21 27.38 1.33
N ASN A 595 2.30 26.98 0.66
CA ASN A 595 3.04 25.76 0.97
C ASN A 595 3.63 25.79 2.40
N ILE A 596 4.15 26.95 2.85
CA ILE A 596 4.70 27.14 4.19
C ILE A 596 3.60 27.16 5.26
N GLU A 597 2.47 27.85 5.01
CA GLU A 597 1.31 27.85 5.91
C GLU A 597 0.78 26.42 6.11
N GLU A 598 0.51 25.67 5.03
CA GLU A 598 -0.01 24.29 5.09
C GLU A 598 0.94 23.31 5.84
N HIS A 599 2.26 23.51 5.79
CA HIS A 599 3.23 22.67 6.49
C HIS A 599 3.31 22.94 8.00
N TYR A 600 3.19 24.22 8.42
CA TYR A 600 3.28 24.60 9.83
C TYR A 600 1.92 24.68 10.54
N ASP A 601 0.79 24.67 9.82
CA ASP A 601 -0.57 24.53 10.35
C ASP A 601 -0.79 23.23 11.15
N ALA A 602 0.16 22.29 11.10
CA ALA A 602 0.18 21.16 11.98
C ALA A 602 0.43 21.56 13.46
N GLY A 603 0.82 22.80 13.77
CA GLY A 603 0.81 23.40 15.10
C GLY A 603 2.03 23.11 15.98
N ASN A 604 2.48 24.14 16.71
CA ASN A 604 3.67 24.10 17.59
C ASN A 604 3.68 22.97 18.63
N ALA A 605 2.50 22.50 19.07
CA ALA A 605 2.39 21.42 20.06
C ALA A 605 2.96 20.11 19.54
N MET A 606 2.82 19.83 18.23
CA MET A 606 3.35 18.62 17.62
C MET A 606 4.87 18.66 17.53
N TYR A 607 5.46 19.76 17.06
CA TYR A 607 6.91 19.93 16.99
C TYR A 607 7.60 19.77 18.36
N LYS A 608 6.97 20.25 19.45
CA LYS A 608 7.45 20.07 20.83
C LYS A 608 7.54 18.61 21.29
N THR A 609 6.92 17.67 20.58
CA THR A 609 6.99 16.24 20.95
C THR A 609 8.32 15.60 20.57
N PHE A 610 9.08 16.17 19.63
CA PHE A 610 10.35 15.60 19.17
C PHE A 610 11.50 16.61 19.07
N LEU A 611 11.23 17.91 19.00
CA LEU A 611 12.28 18.94 19.08
C LEU A 611 12.73 19.19 20.51
N ASP A 612 13.95 19.70 20.66
CA ASP A 612 14.44 20.23 21.93
C ASP A 612 13.87 21.63 22.23
N ASP A 613 14.17 22.17 23.42
CA ASP A 613 13.67 23.48 23.87
C ASP A 613 14.08 24.66 22.96
N THR A 614 15.12 24.49 22.13
CA THR A 614 15.47 25.50 21.13
C THR A 614 14.44 25.61 20.00
N MET A 615 13.52 24.63 19.85
CA MET A 615 12.55 24.55 18.75
C MET A 615 13.23 24.68 17.38
N THR A 616 14.44 24.13 17.25
CA THR A 616 15.21 24.18 16.01
C THR A 616 14.88 22.97 15.16
N TYR A 617 14.04 23.16 14.14
CA TYR A 617 13.73 22.12 13.15
C TYR A 617 14.74 22.15 11.99
N SER A 618 15.98 21.76 12.29
CA SER A 618 17.12 21.69 11.36
C SER A 618 18.21 20.80 11.96
N SER A 619 19.20 20.37 11.17
CA SER A 619 20.35 19.60 11.68
C SER A 619 21.11 20.32 12.81
N GLY A 620 21.55 19.55 13.82
CA GLY A 620 22.56 19.97 14.81
C GLY A 620 23.98 19.51 14.44
N ILE A 621 25.01 20.00 15.12
CA ILE A 621 26.39 19.50 15.03
C ILE A 621 26.67 18.69 16.29
N HIS A 622 26.59 17.37 16.13
CA HIS A 622 26.69 16.41 17.23
C HIS A 622 28.13 16.16 17.71
N ALA A 623 28.26 15.84 18.99
CA ALA A 623 29.47 15.31 19.61
C ALA A 623 29.12 14.22 20.64
N PRO A 624 30.01 13.25 20.91
CA PRO A 624 29.74 12.17 21.86
C PRO A 624 29.32 12.70 23.25
N GLY A 625 28.28 12.10 23.82
CA GLY A 625 27.78 12.41 25.17
C GLY A 625 27.08 13.77 25.32
N ARG A 626 26.81 14.48 24.20
CA ARG A 626 26.06 15.75 24.19
C ARG A 626 24.59 15.52 23.87
N SER A 627 23.74 16.41 24.37
CA SER A 627 22.29 16.38 24.09
C SER A 627 21.98 16.97 22.71
N LEU A 628 20.78 16.68 22.18
CA LEU A 628 20.26 17.34 20.97
C LEU A 628 20.35 18.88 21.06
N LYS A 629 19.99 19.43 22.23
CA LYS A 629 20.07 20.87 22.50
C LYS A 629 21.49 21.40 22.36
N ASP A 630 22.48 20.70 22.91
CA ASP A 630 23.89 21.08 22.79
C ASP A 630 24.33 21.03 21.33
N ALA A 631 23.89 20.02 20.56
CA ALA A 631 24.20 19.90 19.14
C ALA A 631 23.58 21.03 18.31
N GLN A 632 22.35 21.43 18.62
CA GLN A 632 21.71 22.58 17.99
C GLN A 632 22.45 23.88 18.28
N LEU A 633 22.83 24.10 19.55
CA LEU A 633 23.62 25.29 19.93
C LEU A 633 25.00 25.31 19.26
N ALA A 634 25.69 24.17 19.21
CA ALA A 634 26.98 24.04 18.52
C ALA A 634 26.88 24.37 17.03
N LYS A 635 25.80 23.94 16.35
CA LYS A 635 25.52 24.31 14.97
C LYS A 635 25.34 25.82 14.80
N LEU A 636 24.56 26.45 15.68
CA LEU A 636 24.33 27.90 15.62
C LEU A 636 25.63 28.68 15.87
N ASP A 637 26.45 28.25 16.82
CA ASP A 637 27.75 28.85 17.11
C ASP A 637 28.72 28.73 15.93
N GLU A 638 28.72 27.59 15.25
CA GLU A 638 29.54 27.39 14.06
C GLU A 638 29.12 28.31 12.90
N ILE A 639 27.82 28.51 12.68
CA ILE A 639 27.31 29.46 11.69
C ILE A 639 27.72 30.89 12.05
N ILE A 640 27.59 31.29 13.33
CA ILE A 640 28.04 32.60 13.83
C ILE A 640 29.54 32.81 13.55
N ARG A 641 30.35 31.77 13.81
CA ARG A 641 31.79 31.78 13.57
C ARG A 641 32.13 31.90 12.09
N LYS A 642 31.51 31.11 11.22
CA LYS A 642 31.72 31.16 9.76
C LYS A 642 31.32 32.50 9.16
N ALA A 643 30.19 33.04 9.62
CA ALA A 643 29.71 34.36 9.21
C ALA A 643 30.60 35.49 9.75
N GLN A 644 31.41 35.25 10.78
CA GLN A 644 32.21 36.26 11.47
C GLN A 644 31.33 37.41 11.97
N ILE A 645 30.30 37.06 12.74
CA ILE A 645 29.38 38.02 13.35
C ILE A 645 30.04 38.60 14.62
N GLY A 646 30.12 39.93 14.68
CA GLY A 646 30.56 40.70 15.84
C GLY A 646 29.48 41.63 16.40
N ALA A 647 29.77 42.28 17.53
CA ALA A 647 28.82 43.12 18.27
C ALA A 647 28.28 44.32 17.47
N SER A 648 29.04 44.84 16.50
CA SER A 648 28.64 45.97 15.67
C SER A 648 27.82 45.58 14.45
N ASP A 649 27.73 44.29 14.12
CA ASP A 649 27.10 43.83 12.89
C ASP A 649 25.57 43.86 12.98
N HIS A 650 24.94 44.15 11.83
CA HIS A 650 23.54 43.95 11.55
C HIS A 650 23.37 42.74 10.65
N VAL A 651 22.77 41.69 11.21
CA VAL A 651 22.56 40.39 10.57
C VAL A 651 21.14 40.30 10.03
N LEU A 652 21.00 39.89 8.78
CA LEU A 652 19.72 39.44 8.22
C LEU A 652 19.63 37.92 8.33
N GLU A 653 18.59 37.41 8.99
CA GLU A 653 18.25 36.00 9.01
C GLU A 653 17.05 35.74 8.08
N ILE A 654 17.29 35.02 6.99
CA ILE A 654 16.26 34.64 6.02
C ILE A 654 15.70 33.28 6.41
N GLY A 655 14.44 33.28 6.90
CA GLY A 655 13.78 32.09 7.43
C GLY A 655 14.10 31.86 8.90
N CYS A 656 13.64 32.75 9.79
CA CYS A 656 14.07 32.75 11.19
C CYS A 656 13.44 31.67 12.08
N GLY A 657 12.52 30.86 11.53
CA GLY A 657 11.79 29.84 12.28
C GLY A 657 11.23 30.38 13.61
N TRP A 658 11.54 29.69 14.71
CA TRP A 658 11.14 30.06 16.07
C TRP A 658 12.15 30.96 16.78
N GLY A 659 13.07 31.59 16.04
CA GLY A 659 14.02 32.60 16.53
C GLY A 659 15.28 32.06 17.21
N SER A 660 15.60 30.76 17.09
CA SER A 660 16.73 30.16 17.83
C SER A 660 18.08 30.75 17.45
N PHE A 661 18.34 30.97 16.15
CA PHE A 661 19.57 31.63 15.69
C PHE A 661 19.59 33.11 16.12
N ALA A 662 18.53 33.87 15.88
CA ALA A 662 18.46 35.28 16.28
C ALA A 662 18.76 35.48 17.78
N ILE A 663 18.18 34.65 18.64
CA ILE A 663 18.43 34.66 20.09
C ILE A 663 19.90 34.31 20.37
N ARG A 664 20.44 33.25 19.76
CA ARG A 664 21.82 32.82 20.00
C ARG A 664 22.84 33.84 19.52
N ALA A 665 22.67 34.40 18.33
CA ALA A 665 23.58 35.40 17.75
C ALA A 665 23.60 36.70 18.56
N ALA A 666 22.42 37.25 18.89
CA ALA A 666 22.31 38.49 19.65
C ALA A 666 22.82 38.33 21.10
N SER A 667 22.55 37.19 21.75
CA SER A 667 23.00 36.95 23.13
C SER A 667 24.51 36.71 23.25
N THR A 668 25.14 36.04 22.28
CA THR A 668 26.57 35.68 22.36
C THR A 668 27.49 36.77 21.83
N THR A 669 27.05 37.55 20.84
CA THR A 669 27.90 38.56 20.19
C THR A 669 27.49 39.99 20.51
N GLY A 670 26.22 40.22 20.88
CA GLY A 670 25.65 41.55 20.99
C GLY A 670 25.23 42.17 19.65
N CYS A 671 25.29 41.46 18.53
CA CYS A 671 24.86 41.98 17.23
C CYS A 671 23.37 42.36 17.19
N ARG A 672 22.96 43.08 16.14
CA ARG A 672 21.54 43.28 15.80
C ARG A 672 21.10 42.24 14.79
N VAL A 673 19.91 41.68 14.96
CA VAL A 673 19.36 40.68 14.03
C VAL A 673 18.00 41.14 13.50
N THR A 674 17.81 41.05 12.19
CA THR A 674 16.49 41.14 11.55
C THR A 674 16.14 39.77 11.01
N GLY A 675 15.13 39.11 11.57
CA GLY A 675 14.66 37.78 11.14
C GLY A 675 13.38 37.87 10.32
N LEU A 676 13.30 37.07 9.24
CA LEU A 676 12.14 37.02 8.36
C LEU A 676 11.44 35.67 8.44
N THR A 677 10.11 35.64 8.50
CA THR A 677 9.31 34.42 8.35
C THR A 677 8.00 34.68 7.60
N LEU A 678 7.49 33.65 6.92
CA LEU A 678 6.18 33.62 6.28
C LEU A 678 5.13 32.85 7.10
N SER A 679 5.49 32.33 8.27
CA SER A 679 4.55 31.69 9.21
C SER A 679 4.19 32.61 10.36
N LYS A 680 2.89 32.88 10.51
CA LYS A 680 2.37 33.70 11.62
C LYS A 680 2.55 33.01 12.97
N GLU A 681 2.43 31.68 13.01
CA GLU A 681 2.60 30.90 14.23
C GLU A 681 4.07 30.90 14.70
N GLN A 682 5.01 30.72 13.77
CA GLN A 682 6.44 30.84 14.05
C GLN A 682 6.78 32.25 14.53
N LEU A 683 6.28 33.28 13.84
CA LEU A 683 6.54 34.67 14.24
C LEU A 683 6.04 34.95 15.66
N SER A 684 4.82 34.51 15.99
CA SER A 684 4.23 34.69 17.32
C SER A 684 5.09 34.05 18.41
N GLU A 685 5.46 32.78 18.23
CA GLU A 685 6.29 32.06 19.21
C GLU A 685 7.72 32.61 19.26
N ALA A 686 8.33 32.94 18.13
CA ALA A 686 9.67 33.54 18.06
C ALA A 686 9.71 34.89 18.79
N THR A 687 8.69 35.74 18.58
CA THR A 687 8.58 37.04 19.26
C THR A 687 8.49 36.87 20.77
N ARG A 688 7.64 35.94 21.23
CA ARG A 688 7.52 35.60 22.65
C ARG A 688 8.86 35.14 23.23
N ARG A 689 9.59 34.28 22.52
CA ARG A 689 10.89 33.74 22.97
C ARG A 689 11.99 34.81 23.00
N VAL A 690 11.98 35.75 22.05
CA VAL A 690 12.90 36.91 22.05
C VAL A 690 12.62 37.82 23.24
N GLN A 691 11.34 38.06 23.56
CA GLN A 691 10.90 38.82 24.73
C GLN A 691 11.33 38.15 26.04
N ASP A 692 11.06 36.85 26.18
CA ASP A 692 11.46 36.07 27.35
C ASP A 692 12.99 36.08 27.56
N ALA A 693 13.76 36.17 26.47
CA ALA A 693 15.22 36.30 26.51
C ALA A 693 15.71 37.74 26.76
N GLY A 694 14.82 38.74 26.79
CA GLY A 694 15.16 40.16 26.99
C GLY A 694 15.92 40.80 25.82
N LEU A 695 15.69 40.34 24.59
CA LEU A 695 16.46 40.73 23.40
C LEU A 695 15.72 41.66 22.43
N ASP A 696 14.56 42.21 22.80
CA ASP A 696 13.71 43.06 21.95
C ASP A 696 14.44 44.28 21.34
N ALA A 697 15.41 44.83 22.06
CA ALA A 697 16.18 45.97 21.60
C ALA A 697 17.20 45.61 20.48
N ARG A 698 17.50 44.32 20.29
CA ARG A 698 18.51 43.83 19.35
C ARG A 698 17.95 42.94 18.25
N VAL A 699 16.81 42.29 18.48
CA VAL A 699 16.19 41.37 17.52
C VAL A 699 14.87 41.96 17.03
N THR A 700 14.74 42.10 15.71
CA THR A 700 13.50 42.50 15.03
C THR A 700 13.02 41.36 14.15
N LEU A 701 11.80 40.87 14.36
CA LEU A 701 11.22 39.81 13.56
C LEU A 701 10.09 40.34 12.67
N LEU A 702 10.09 39.96 11.39
CA LEU A 702 9.17 40.47 10.39
C LEU A 702 8.39 39.34 9.72
N TYR A 703 7.07 39.53 9.59
CA TYR A 703 6.26 38.75 8.66
C TYR A 703 6.48 39.27 7.25
N CYS A 704 7.47 38.74 6.55
CA CYS A 704 7.94 39.30 5.29
C CYS A 704 8.56 38.22 4.41
N ASP A 705 8.24 38.25 3.11
CA ASP A 705 8.96 37.47 2.12
C ASP A 705 10.35 38.08 1.92
N TYR A 706 11.38 37.24 1.85
CA TYR A 706 12.76 37.71 1.68
C TYR A 706 12.96 38.53 0.39
N ARG A 707 12.17 38.27 -0.65
CA ARG A 707 12.19 39.00 -1.93
C ARG A 707 11.78 40.47 -1.74
N ASP A 708 10.91 40.73 -0.77
CA ASP A 708 10.38 42.05 -0.42
C ASP A 708 11.06 42.67 0.80
N CYS A 709 12.16 42.06 1.29
CA CYS A 709 12.87 42.56 2.47
C CYS A 709 13.33 44.01 2.27
N PRO A 710 13.00 44.94 3.19
CA PRO A 710 13.52 46.30 3.17
C PRO A 710 15.00 46.33 3.58
N GLY A 711 15.71 47.42 3.27
CA GLY A 711 17.11 47.61 3.69
C GLY A 711 18.15 47.03 2.72
N ALA A 712 17.98 47.25 1.41
CA ALA A 712 19.00 46.88 0.42
C ALA A 712 20.35 47.53 0.76
N GLY A 713 21.41 46.71 0.81
CA GLY A 713 22.79 47.12 1.11
C GLY A 713 23.07 47.50 2.56
N THR A 714 22.14 47.28 3.50
CA THR A 714 22.32 47.70 4.91
C THR A 714 22.83 46.62 5.83
N PHE A 715 22.91 45.37 5.38
CA PHE A 715 23.30 44.24 6.23
C PHE A 715 24.77 43.90 6.09
N ASP A 716 25.43 43.67 7.23
CA ASP A 716 26.83 43.26 7.29
C ASP A 716 26.97 41.77 7.00
N ARG A 717 25.94 40.99 7.40
CA ARG A 717 25.89 39.54 7.37
C ARG A 717 24.51 39.05 6.96
N VAL A 718 24.46 37.96 6.21
CA VAL A 718 23.23 37.21 5.92
C VAL A 718 23.39 35.78 6.40
N VAL A 719 22.39 35.27 7.09
CA VAL A 719 22.30 33.85 7.45
C VAL A 719 20.98 33.30 6.93
N SER A 720 21.02 32.10 6.36
CA SER A 720 19.81 31.40 5.94
C SER A 720 19.99 29.92 6.21
N ILE A 721 19.13 29.36 7.08
CA ILE A 721 19.25 27.98 7.54
C ILE A 721 18.09 27.18 6.97
N GLU A 722 18.39 26.27 6.04
CA GLU A 722 17.44 25.33 5.43
C GLU A 722 16.17 26.03 4.87
N MET A 723 16.36 27.24 4.33
CA MET A 723 15.31 28.02 3.66
C MET A 723 15.37 27.84 2.13
N ILE A 724 16.55 27.60 1.57
CA ILE A 724 16.76 27.51 0.12
C ILE A 724 15.97 26.35 -0.51
N GLU A 725 15.64 25.34 0.29
CA GLU A 725 14.82 24.19 -0.07
C GLU A 725 13.38 24.60 -0.42
N ALA A 726 12.90 25.75 0.07
CA ALA A 726 11.58 26.29 -0.26
C ALA A 726 11.61 27.23 -1.49
N VAL A 727 12.78 27.48 -2.10
CA VAL A 727 12.93 28.43 -3.21
C VAL A 727 12.51 27.81 -4.55
N GLY A 728 12.89 26.55 -4.80
CA GLY A 728 12.71 25.90 -6.09
C GLY A 728 13.83 26.25 -7.09
N HIS A 729 14.15 25.32 -7.99
CA HIS A 729 15.24 25.45 -8.97
C HIS A 729 15.20 26.77 -9.76
N GLU A 730 14.04 27.11 -10.33
CA GLU A 730 13.85 28.28 -11.19
C GLU A 730 14.13 29.62 -10.49
N ASN A 731 14.03 29.64 -9.16
CA ASN A 731 14.18 30.86 -8.36
C ASN A 731 15.55 30.99 -7.69
N LEU A 732 16.47 30.04 -7.89
CA LEU A 732 17.83 30.12 -7.33
C LEU A 732 18.55 31.44 -7.71
N PRO A 733 18.52 31.92 -8.98
CA PRO A 733 19.12 33.20 -9.34
C PRO A 733 18.52 34.38 -8.57
N THR A 734 17.20 34.40 -8.38
CA THR A 734 16.50 35.43 -7.61
C THR A 734 16.90 35.40 -6.14
N TYR A 735 17.06 34.22 -5.56
CA TYR A 735 17.47 34.04 -4.17
C TYR A 735 18.87 34.59 -3.91
N PHE A 736 19.87 34.15 -4.68
CA PHE A 736 21.24 34.64 -4.55
C PHE A 736 21.36 36.12 -4.95
N GLY A 737 20.64 36.57 -5.97
CA GLY A 737 20.56 38.00 -6.33
C GLY A 737 19.98 38.86 -5.21
N THR A 738 19.01 38.34 -4.45
CA THR A 738 18.45 39.04 -3.28
C THR A 738 19.45 39.11 -2.13
N ILE A 739 20.15 38.02 -1.81
CA ILE A 739 21.22 38.02 -0.81
C ILE A 739 22.29 39.06 -1.18
N ALA A 740 22.72 39.06 -2.45
CA ALA A 740 23.68 40.03 -2.95
C ALA A 740 23.17 41.46 -2.79
N ARG A 741 21.91 41.74 -3.11
CA ARG A 741 21.29 43.06 -2.93
C ARG A 741 21.26 43.50 -1.46
N MET A 742 21.03 42.59 -0.52
CA MET A 742 20.92 42.91 0.91
C MET A 742 22.28 43.18 1.58
N LEU A 743 23.33 42.49 1.14
CA LEU A 743 24.67 42.64 1.71
C LEU A 743 25.35 43.95 1.29
N ARG A 744 26.05 44.60 2.23
CA ARG A 744 27.05 45.62 1.90
C ARG A 744 28.24 45.01 1.14
N PRO A 745 29.00 45.79 0.35
CA PRO A 745 30.27 45.32 -0.21
C PRO A 745 31.21 44.78 0.88
N GLY A 746 31.86 43.64 0.64
CA GLY A 746 32.66 42.94 1.66
C GLY A 746 31.84 42.17 2.72
N GLY A 747 30.51 42.18 2.62
CA GLY A 747 29.62 41.41 3.49
C GLY A 747 29.73 39.90 3.28
N ARG A 748 29.28 39.13 4.27
CA ARG A 748 29.34 37.65 4.25
C ARG A 748 27.95 37.02 4.35
N ALA A 749 27.74 35.93 3.63
CA ALA A 749 26.56 35.08 3.79
C ALA A 749 26.97 33.68 4.26
N VAL A 750 26.20 33.08 5.16
CA VAL A 750 26.28 31.64 5.44
C VAL A 750 24.93 31.02 5.18
N ILE A 751 24.89 30.05 4.27
CA ILE A 751 23.69 29.33 3.87
C ILE A 751 23.85 27.87 4.28
N GLN A 752 22.98 27.38 5.16
CA GLN A 752 22.86 25.95 5.41
C GLN A 752 21.81 25.38 4.46
N ALA A 753 22.17 24.35 3.70
CA ALA A 753 21.30 23.78 2.68
C ALA A 753 21.44 22.26 2.60
N ILE A 754 20.32 21.56 2.67
CA ILE A 754 20.24 20.18 2.22
C ILE A 754 20.46 20.18 0.70
N SER A 755 21.35 19.32 0.22
CA SER A 755 21.82 19.31 -1.16
C SER A 755 21.72 17.92 -1.76
N GLU A 756 21.21 17.87 -2.99
CA GLU A 756 21.37 16.73 -3.88
C GLU A 756 22.80 16.76 -4.47
N PRO A 757 23.46 15.61 -4.70
CA PRO A 757 24.69 15.53 -5.47
C PRO A 757 24.50 16.04 -6.91
N ASP A 758 25.51 16.73 -7.44
CA ASP A 758 25.48 17.35 -8.75
C ASP A 758 25.18 16.34 -9.88
N GLU A 759 25.68 15.11 -9.79
CA GLU A 759 25.49 14.08 -10.83
C GLU A 759 24.04 13.62 -10.97
N ARG A 760 23.21 13.83 -9.94
CA ARG A 760 21.80 13.40 -9.91
C ARG A 760 20.81 14.57 -9.97
N TYR A 761 21.29 15.80 -9.90
CA TYR A 761 20.46 17.00 -9.78
C TYR A 761 19.50 17.20 -10.96
N ASP A 762 19.94 17.01 -12.20
CA ASP A 762 19.09 17.16 -13.38
C ASP A 762 17.92 16.15 -13.38
N ALA A 763 18.18 14.91 -12.97
CA ALA A 763 17.15 13.89 -12.85
C ALA A 763 16.18 14.22 -11.71
N TYR A 764 16.70 14.69 -10.56
CA TYR A 764 15.91 15.12 -9.41
C TYR A 764 14.94 16.27 -9.74
N CYS A 765 15.41 17.27 -10.50
CA CYS A 765 14.58 18.39 -10.98
C CYS A 765 13.39 17.95 -11.84
N ASN A 766 13.49 16.78 -12.47
CA ASN A 766 12.48 16.24 -13.38
C ASN A 766 11.64 15.10 -12.78
N SER A 767 11.77 14.83 -11.47
CA SER A 767 11.05 13.78 -10.75
C SER A 767 10.27 14.33 -9.55
N SER A 768 9.58 13.45 -8.81
CA SER A 768 9.02 13.71 -7.47
C SER A 768 9.37 12.52 -6.55
N ASP A 769 9.28 12.71 -5.24
CA ASP A 769 9.63 11.73 -4.21
C ASP A 769 8.66 11.80 -3.02
N PHE A 770 8.77 10.87 -2.07
CA PHE A 770 7.91 10.82 -0.90
C PHE A 770 7.88 12.15 -0.12
N ILE A 771 9.00 12.85 -0.05
CA ILE A 771 9.16 14.10 0.71
C ILE A 771 8.36 15.21 0.05
N ARG A 772 8.49 15.41 -1.26
CA ARG A 772 7.78 16.45 -2.02
C ARG A 772 6.28 16.19 -2.15
N GLU A 773 5.85 14.93 -2.05
CA GLU A 773 4.44 14.57 -2.06
C GLU A 773 3.76 14.75 -0.70
N HIS A 774 4.41 14.31 0.40
CA HIS A 774 3.74 14.10 1.70
C HIS A 774 4.25 14.95 2.87
N ILE A 775 5.46 15.49 2.79
CA ILE A 775 6.11 16.23 3.90
C ILE A 775 6.31 17.70 3.55
N PHE A 776 7.07 17.99 2.48
CA PHE A 776 7.36 19.34 2.01
C PHE A 776 6.85 19.56 0.58
N PRO A 777 5.52 19.73 0.38
CA PRO A 777 4.95 20.18 -0.88
C PRO A 777 5.66 21.43 -1.44
N GLY A 778 6.23 21.33 -2.64
CA GLY A 778 7.00 22.41 -3.27
C GLY A 778 8.45 22.53 -2.81
N GLY A 779 8.90 21.70 -1.86
CA GLY A 779 10.32 21.61 -1.49
C GLY A 779 11.18 21.16 -2.69
N HIS A 780 12.41 21.65 -2.75
CA HIS A 780 13.37 21.37 -3.80
C HIS A 780 14.80 21.48 -3.28
N LEU A 781 15.51 20.36 -3.20
CA LEU A 781 16.91 20.34 -2.77
C LEU A 781 17.79 20.91 -3.89
N PRO A 782 18.57 21.99 -3.70
CA PRO A 782 19.56 22.43 -4.68
C PRO A 782 20.75 21.46 -4.78
N CYS A 783 21.63 21.67 -5.76
CA CYS A 783 23.00 21.15 -5.72
C CYS A 783 24.01 22.29 -5.62
N VAL A 784 25.25 21.99 -5.18
CA VAL A 784 26.30 23.01 -5.01
C VAL A 784 26.62 23.69 -6.34
N GLY A 785 26.72 22.95 -7.44
CA GLY A 785 26.95 23.51 -8.77
C GLY A 785 25.86 24.50 -9.21
N ALA A 786 24.58 24.16 -8.99
CA ALA A 786 23.47 25.06 -9.30
C ALA A 786 23.47 26.33 -8.42
N CYS A 787 23.87 26.22 -7.15
CA CYS A 787 24.06 27.39 -6.28
C CYS A 787 25.18 28.30 -6.79
N VAL A 788 26.32 27.73 -7.20
CA VAL A 788 27.44 28.49 -7.77
C VAL A 788 27.04 29.16 -9.09
N GLU A 789 26.31 28.47 -9.95
CA GLU A 789 25.77 29.03 -11.19
C GLU A 789 24.86 30.22 -10.92
N ALA A 790 23.93 30.08 -9.96
CA ALA A 790 23.01 31.14 -9.56
C ALA A 790 23.70 32.37 -8.95
N CYS A 791 24.95 32.25 -8.48
CA CYS A 791 25.75 33.38 -8.00
C CYS A 791 26.36 34.21 -9.15
N ARG A 792 26.38 33.72 -10.40
CA ARG A 792 27.01 34.44 -11.51
C ARG A 792 26.39 35.83 -11.71
N GLY A 793 27.25 36.84 -11.86
CA GLY A 793 26.83 38.24 -12.04
C GLY A 793 26.30 38.95 -10.79
N THR A 794 26.20 38.26 -9.64
CA THR A 794 25.71 38.87 -8.38
C THR A 794 26.81 39.53 -7.55
N GLY A 795 28.08 39.22 -7.82
CA GLY A 795 29.22 39.62 -7.00
C GLY A 795 29.39 38.80 -5.72
N LEU A 796 28.62 37.71 -5.56
CA LEU A 796 28.85 36.72 -4.51
C LEU A 796 29.81 35.65 -5.00
N ALA A 797 30.83 35.35 -4.20
CA ALA A 797 31.74 34.23 -4.42
C ALA A 797 31.60 33.21 -3.29
N LEU A 798 31.44 31.93 -3.66
CA LEU A 798 31.50 30.82 -2.71
C LEU A 798 32.96 30.62 -2.26
N THR A 799 33.20 30.64 -0.96
CA THR A 799 34.56 30.60 -0.35
C THR A 799 34.79 29.41 0.56
N GLY A 800 33.74 28.67 0.92
CA GLY A 800 33.86 27.46 1.73
C GLY A 800 32.58 26.64 1.73
N THR A 801 32.73 25.32 1.82
CA THR A 801 31.66 24.34 1.94
C THR A 801 32.05 23.30 2.99
N ASP A 802 31.18 23.07 3.98
CA ASP A 802 31.37 22.03 4.98
C ASP A 802 30.13 21.13 5.03
N ASP A 803 30.31 19.83 4.78
CA ASP A 803 29.22 18.85 4.81
C ASP A 803 28.96 18.38 6.26
N ILE A 804 27.82 18.80 6.81
CA ILE A 804 27.30 18.35 8.09
C ILE A 804 26.22 17.26 7.95
N GLY A 805 26.00 16.71 6.75
CA GLY A 805 25.02 15.67 6.45
C GLY A 805 25.02 14.49 7.44
N PRO A 806 26.17 13.90 7.81
CA PRO A 806 26.22 12.81 8.79
C PRO A 806 25.65 13.19 10.17
N HIS A 807 25.76 14.46 10.58
CA HIS A 807 25.14 14.93 11.83
C HIS A 807 23.62 15.06 11.70
N TYR A 808 23.09 15.25 10.49
CA TYR A 808 21.65 15.27 10.26
C TYR A 808 21.04 13.89 10.44
N ALA A 809 21.72 12.83 10.01
CA ALA A 809 21.28 11.46 10.28
C ALA A 809 21.07 11.20 11.78
N VAL A 810 22.02 11.63 12.62
CA VAL A 810 21.90 11.55 14.08
C VAL A 810 20.71 12.35 14.60
N THR A 811 20.54 13.59 14.12
CA THR A 811 19.42 14.46 14.49
C THR A 811 18.06 13.81 14.18
N LEU A 812 17.90 13.26 12.98
CA LEU A 812 16.66 12.61 12.52
C LEU A 812 16.38 11.32 13.32
N ARG A 813 17.41 10.58 13.68
CA ARG A 813 17.29 9.40 14.53
C ARG A 813 16.79 9.76 15.93
N GLU A 814 17.34 10.81 16.54
CA GLU A 814 16.88 11.30 17.85
C GLU A 814 15.43 11.79 17.78
N TRP A 815 15.06 12.53 16.74
CA TRP A 815 13.66 12.94 16.52
C TRP A 815 12.73 11.75 16.36
N ARG A 816 13.12 10.73 15.59
CA ARG A 816 12.34 9.50 15.42
C ARG A 816 12.15 8.77 16.75
N GLN A 817 13.21 8.64 17.55
CA GLN A 817 13.14 7.98 18.85
C GLN A 817 12.22 8.72 19.83
N GLU A 818 12.29 10.05 19.90
CA GLU A 818 11.36 10.83 20.74
C GLU A 818 9.92 10.78 20.21
N TRP A 819 9.72 10.83 18.88
CA TRP A 819 8.42 10.64 18.24
C TRP A 819 7.79 9.29 18.61
N GLU A 820 8.57 8.22 18.53
CA GLU A 820 8.14 6.86 18.86
C GLU A 820 7.80 6.71 20.35
N LYS A 821 8.66 7.22 21.22
CA LYS A 821 8.47 7.22 22.68
C LYS A 821 7.22 8.00 23.10
N ARG A 822 6.89 9.09 22.41
CA ARG A 822 5.75 9.97 22.72
C ARG A 822 4.53 9.74 21.83
N LYS A 823 4.43 8.60 21.15
CA LYS A 823 3.26 8.22 20.33
C LYS A 823 1.92 8.52 21.02
N GLY A 824 1.80 8.20 22.30
CA GLY A 824 0.58 8.44 23.08
C GLY A 824 0.20 9.92 23.21
N GLU A 825 1.18 10.81 23.32
CA GLU A 825 0.97 12.27 23.34
C GLU A 825 0.59 12.79 21.96
N VAL A 826 1.29 12.32 20.91
CA VAL A 826 0.98 12.68 19.51
C VAL A 826 -0.46 12.33 19.16
N LEU A 827 -0.90 11.10 19.44
CA LEU A 827 -2.28 10.70 19.15
C LEU A 827 -3.31 11.47 20.00
N ALA A 828 -2.93 11.90 21.20
CA ALA A 828 -3.79 12.72 22.06
C ALA A 828 -3.99 14.16 21.54
N LEU A 829 -3.09 14.67 20.68
CA LEU A 829 -3.26 15.94 19.97
C LEU A 829 -4.31 15.86 18.84
N GLY A 830 -4.83 14.66 18.53
CA GLY A 830 -5.87 14.45 17.52
C GLY A 830 -5.38 13.95 16.17
N TYR A 831 -4.08 13.67 16.01
CA TYR A 831 -3.56 13.08 14.77
C TYR A 831 -3.95 11.61 14.63
N SER A 832 -4.13 11.18 13.38
CA SER A 832 -4.39 9.77 13.06
C SER A 832 -3.13 8.91 13.16
N GLU A 833 -3.31 7.60 13.34
CA GLU A 833 -2.21 6.63 13.27
C GLU A 833 -1.46 6.70 11.93
N ARG A 834 -2.18 6.97 10.83
CA ARG A 834 -1.60 7.17 9.50
C ARG A 834 -0.65 8.37 9.48
N PHE A 835 -1.03 9.48 10.12
CA PHE A 835 -0.17 10.66 10.24
C PHE A 835 1.06 10.39 11.12
N TYR A 836 0.86 9.66 12.23
CA TYR A 836 1.97 9.22 13.07
C TYR A 836 2.99 8.38 12.29
N ARG A 837 2.51 7.39 11.51
CA ARG A 837 3.34 6.53 10.65
C ARG A 837 4.03 7.33 9.54
N LYS A 838 3.37 8.37 9.00
CA LYS A 838 3.96 9.28 8.00
C LYS A 838 5.25 9.93 8.52
N TYR A 839 5.21 10.55 9.69
CA TYR A 839 6.40 11.20 10.28
C TYR A 839 7.47 10.20 10.70
N GLN A 840 7.07 9.04 11.22
CA GLN A 840 8.00 7.96 11.53
C GLN A 840 8.78 7.50 10.29
N PHE A 841 8.08 7.33 9.15
CA PHE A 841 8.71 6.96 7.88
C PHE A 841 9.57 8.09 7.33
N TYR A 842 9.10 9.34 7.39
CA TYR A 842 9.85 10.52 6.99
C TYR A 842 11.21 10.60 7.68
N PHE A 843 11.25 10.48 9.01
CA PHE A 843 12.52 10.53 9.74
C PHE A 843 13.45 9.38 9.31
N ALA A 844 12.94 8.15 9.21
CA ALA A 844 13.71 6.99 8.78
C ALA A 844 14.23 7.10 7.33
N TYR A 845 13.41 7.65 6.44
CA TYR A 845 13.73 7.88 5.04
C TYR A 845 14.90 8.86 4.91
N CYS A 846 14.82 10.01 5.58
CA CYS A 846 15.89 11.00 5.55
C CYS A 846 17.13 10.55 6.35
N GLU A 847 16.96 9.87 7.49
CA GLU A 847 18.06 9.30 8.29
C GLU A 847 18.97 8.44 7.40
N ALA A 848 18.38 7.46 6.70
CA ALA A 848 19.12 6.58 5.81
C ALA A 848 19.76 7.32 4.62
N ALA A 849 19.09 8.34 4.07
CA ALA A 849 19.63 9.11 2.96
C ALA A 849 20.89 9.91 3.34
N PHE A 850 20.90 10.52 4.53
CA PHE A 850 22.10 11.22 5.03
C PHE A 850 23.22 10.26 5.47
N ASP A 851 22.89 9.15 6.14
CA ASP A 851 23.87 8.15 6.57
C ASP A 851 24.64 7.55 5.38
N ALA A 852 23.94 7.34 4.27
CA ALA A 852 24.49 6.83 3.02
C ALA A 852 25.13 7.92 2.14
N ARG A 853 25.08 9.21 2.55
CA ARG A 853 25.47 10.37 1.72
C ARG A 853 24.76 10.38 0.36
N TYR A 854 23.53 9.86 0.34
CA TYR A 854 22.63 9.99 -0.80
C TYR A 854 22.07 11.42 -0.90
N ILE A 855 22.09 12.18 0.19
CA ILE A 855 21.94 13.63 0.20
C ILE A 855 22.93 14.21 1.21
N HIS A 856 23.24 15.48 1.06
CA HIS A 856 24.20 16.21 1.91
C HIS A 856 23.51 17.36 2.64
N ASN A 857 24.17 17.93 3.65
CA ASN A 857 23.74 19.20 4.23
C ASN A 857 24.97 20.09 4.38
N TYR A 858 25.06 21.16 3.59
CA TYR A 858 26.24 22.01 3.53
C TYR A 858 26.06 23.30 4.29
N HIS A 859 27.11 23.73 5.01
CA HIS A 859 27.32 25.15 5.31
C HIS A 859 28.12 25.78 4.16
N MET A 860 27.46 26.62 3.36
CA MET A 860 28.05 27.37 2.26
C MET A 860 28.36 28.79 2.70
N THR A 861 29.63 29.19 2.65
CA THR A 861 30.07 30.54 3.02
C THR A 861 30.33 31.37 1.76
N LEU A 862 29.59 32.46 1.59
CA LEU A 862 29.74 33.39 0.47
C LEU A 862 30.27 34.74 0.93
N VAL A 863 31.06 35.39 0.08
CA VAL A 863 31.58 36.75 0.29
C VAL A 863 31.13 37.62 -0.87
N LYS A 864 30.63 38.83 -0.56
CA LYS A 864 30.31 39.83 -1.58
C LYS A 864 31.55 40.66 -1.89
N ASP A 865 31.90 40.78 -3.17
CA ASP A 865 33.07 41.54 -3.60
C ASP A 865 33.04 42.99 -3.11
N ALA A 866 34.18 43.46 -2.57
CA ALA A 866 34.35 44.82 -2.08
C ALA A 866 34.56 45.85 -3.21
N ASN A 867 34.96 45.39 -4.40
CA ASN A 867 35.44 46.22 -5.52
C ASN A 867 34.43 46.43 -6.67
N ILE A 868 33.14 46.17 -6.47
CA ILE A 868 32.12 46.56 -7.46
C ILE A 868 31.85 48.07 -7.32
N SER A 869 32.81 48.88 -7.76
CA SER A 869 32.63 50.32 -7.92
C SER A 869 31.74 50.61 -9.13
N ASN A 870 30.57 51.19 -8.92
CA ASN A 870 29.84 52.08 -9.85
C ASN A 870 29.83 51.72 -11.36
N ALA A 871 29.58 50.46 -11.75
CA ALA A 871 29.39 50.15 -13.17
C ALA A 871 27.93 50.32 -13.67
N ASN A 872 26.95 50.57 -12.80
CA ASN A 872 25.52 50.63 -13.17
C ASN A 872 24.86 52.01 -12.98
N ALA A 873 25.64 53.08 -12.90
CA ALA A 873 25.09 54.44 -12.89
C ALA A 873 25.02 55.07 -14.29
N THR A 874 24.78 54.30 -15.36
CA THR A 874 24.19 54.77 -16.64
C THR A 874 23.93 53.60 -17.59
N GLY A 875 22.66 53.28 -17.84
CA GLY A 875 22.14 52.75 -19.11
C GLY A 875 22.62 51.39 -19.65
N GLY A 876 21.77 50.35 -19.48
CA GLY A 876 21.60 49.22 -20.41
C GLY A 876 22.69 48.13 -20.40
N PRO A 877 22.33 46.84 -20.43
CA PRO A 877 23.32 45.77 -20.53
C PRO A 877 23.95 45.79 -21.93
N THR A 878 25.21 46.23 -22.01
CA THR A 878 26.06 46.02 -23.18
C THR A 878 26.74 44.67 -23.01
N TYR A 879 26.35 43.73 -23.86
CA TYR A 879 27.05 42.46 -24.08
C TYR A 879 28.47 42.77 -24.57
N VAL A 880 29.49 42.30 -23.84
CA VAL A 880 30.87 42.21 -24.35
C VAL A 880 31.13 40.76 -24.68
N ASP A 881 31.25 40.49 -25.97
CA ASP A 881 31.57 39.20 -26.56
C ASP A 881 33.01 38.80 -26.19
N GLY A 882 33.14 37.69 -25.47
CA GLY A 882 34.41 37.13 -25.02
C GLY A 882 34.80 35.94 -25.88
N THR A 883 35.19 36.18 -27.13
CA THR A 883 35.87 35.17 -27.96
C THR A 883 37.32 35.59 -28.27
N GLY A 884 38.27 34.76 -27.81
CA GLY A 884 39.72 34.80 -28.12
C GLY A 884 40.57 35.37 -26.98
N ALA A 885 41.59 34.69 -26.43
CA ALA A 885 42.37 33.51 -26.79
C ALA A 885 42.98 32.94 -25.48
N ALA A 886 43.45 31.70 -25.34
CA ALA A 886 44.07 30.80 -26.31
C ALA A 886 43.93 29.33 -25.88
N ALA A 887 43.82 28.48 -26.89
CA ALA A 887 43.76 27.03 -26.84
C ALA A 887 45.16 26.37 -26.79
N ALA A 888 45.21 25.18 -26.20
CA ALA A 888 46.07 24.04 -26.55
C ALA A 888 45.57 22.86 -25.69
N GLN A 889 45.08 21.71 -26.15
CA GLN A 889 45.10 20.94 -27.41
C GLN A 889 43.84 20.03 -27.34
N GLY A 890 43.10 19.62 -28.35
CA GLY A 890 43.16 19.71 -29.80
C GLY A 890 42.19 18.65 -30.31
N LEU A 891 41.16 19.03 -31.07
CA LEU A 891 40.48 18.22 -32.09
C LEU A 891 39.49 19.11 -32.86
N GLY A 892 39.86 19.42 -34.12
CA GLY A 892 38.97 19.65 -35.26
C GLY A 892 37.94 20.78 -35.19
N LYS A 893 38.33 21.97 -35.64
CA LYS A 893 37.42 22.93 -36.28
C LYS A 893 37.10 22.41 -37.68
N ASP A 894 35.93 21.83 -37.85
CA ASP A 894 35.13 21.91 -39.08
C ASP A 894 33.67 21.62 -38.72
N GLY A 895 32.79 22.61 -38.93
CA GLY A 895 31.36 22.38 -39.02
C GLY A 895 30.47 22.95 -37.91
N VAL A 896 30.56 24.25 -37.57
CA VAL A 896 29.42 24.96 -36.94
C VAL A 896 29.37 26.40 -37.42
N LEU A 897 28.60 26.64 -38.49
CA LEU A 897 27.76 27.82 -38.77
C LEU A 897 27.44 27.91 -40.27
N ALA A 898 26.47 27.13 -40.73
CA ALA A 898 25.57 27.45 -41.85
C ALA A 898 24.61 26.27 -42.09
N ALA A 899 23.37 26.41 -41.62
CA ALA A 899 22.13 25.84 -42.18
C ALA A 899 21.10 25.72 -41.06
N ARG A 900 20.30 26.78 -40.87
CA ARG A 900 18.89 26.61 -40.53
C ARG A 900 18.23 26.13 -41.83
N GLU A 901 17.90 24.85 -41.90
CA GLU A 901 16.82 24.35 -42.75
C GLU A 901 16.50 22.90 -42.36
N GLU A 902 15.27 22.53 -42.68
CA GLU A 902 14.51 21.36 -42.26
C GLU A 902 15.12 20.01 -42.67
N ASP A 903 14.55 18.94 -42.09
CA ASP A 903 14.78 17.51 -42.34
C ASP A 903 15.99 16.82 -41.67
N GLY A 904 15.70 15.91 -40.73
CA GLY A 904 16.74 15.09 -40.10
C GLY A 904 16.29 14.10 -39.01
N ARG A 905 15.41 13.17 -39.37
CA ARG A 905 15.19 11.81 -38.82
C ARG A 905 15.84 11.46 -37.46
N ASP A 906 14.99 11.28 -36.46
CA ASP A 906 15.27 10.62 -35.17
C ASP A 906 15.55 9.11 -35.36
N LEU A 907 16.81 8.80 -35.69
CA LEU A 907 17.32 7.42 -35.80
C LEU A 907 17.10 6.59 -34.52
N PRO A 908 17.25 7.13 -33.30
CA PRO A 908 16.97 6.41 -32.06
C PRO A 908 15.51 5.94 -31.95
N SER A 909 14.53 6.80 -32.26
CA SER A 909 13.11 6.41 -32.23
C SER A 909 12.74 5.43 -33.35
N GLN A 910 13.38 5.51 -34.51
CA GLN A 910 13.20 4.52 -35.59
C GLN A 910 13.82 3.16 -35.25
N ALA A 911 14.94 3.14 -34.53
CA ALA A 911 15.56 1.91 -34.02
C ALA A 911 14.71 1.26 -32.91
N VAL A 912 14.10 2.06 -32.03
CA VAL A 912 13.17 1.58 -30.98
C VAL A 912 11.87 1.06 -31.60
N ALA A 913 11.35 1.73 -32.62
CA ALA A 913 10.20 1.24 -33.38
C ALA A 913 10.52 -0.08 -34.10
N ALA A 914 11.69 -0.19 -34.75
CA ALA A 914 12.11 -1.41 -35.44
C ALA A 914 12.33 -2.60 -34.48
N LEU A 915 12.93 -2.37 -33.30
CA LEU A 915 13.11 -3.39 -32.26
C LEU A 915 11.78 -3.80 -31.61
N TRP A 916 10.83 -2.87 -31.46
CA TRP A 916 9.47 -3.15 -30.98
C TRP A 916 8.67 -3.96 -32.01
N PHE A 917 8.75 -3.62 -33.30
CA PHE A 917 8.10 -4.41 -34.37
C PHE A 917 8.73 -5.80 -34.52
N PHE A 918 10.05 -5.92 -34.35
CA PHE A 918 10.74 -7.21 -34.36
C PHE A 918 10.37 -8.09 -33.14
N GLY A 919 10.30 -7.49 -31.94
CA GLY A 919 9.88 -8.17 -30.71
C GLY A 919 8.42 -8.61 -30.71
N CYS A 920 7.51 -7.76 -31.22
CA CYS A 920 6.09 -8.10 -31.38
C CYS A 920 5.87 -9.16 -32.48
N GLY A 921 6.72 -9.19 -33.52
CA GLY A 921 6.71 -10.24 -34.55
C GLY A 921 7.15 -11.61 -34.01
N LEU A 922 8.11 -11.65 -33.07
CA LEU A 922 8.55 -12.86 -32.38
C LEU A 922 7.52 -13.38 -31.36
N LEU A 923 6.85 -12.48 -30.63
CA LEU A 923 5.82 -12.84 -29.65
C LEU A 923 4.49 -13.29 -30.28
N ALA A 924 4.22 -12.89 -31.53
CA ALA A 924 3.07 -13.37 -32.29
C ALA A 924 3.32 -14.70 -33.03
N ALA A 925 4.57 -15.22 -33.03
CA ALA A 925 4.94 -16.49 -33.67
C ALA A 925 4.92 -17.70 -32.72
N GLY A 926 4.63 -17.50 -31.44
CA GLY A 926 4.56 -18.55 -30.42
C GLY A 926 3.14 -19.04 -30.18
N GLY A 927 2.58 -19.82 -31.11
CA GLY A 927 1.29 -20.46 -30.94
C GLY A 927 0.74 -20.98 -32.27
N ASP A 928 1.08 -22.21 -32.60
CA ASP A 928 0.52 -23.04 -33.68
C ASP A 928 0.84 -22.61 -35.13
N GLY A 929 2.08 -22.90 -35.54
CA GLY A 929 2.35 -23.83 -36.64
C GLY A 929 1.75 -23.60 -38.04
N SER A 930 1.18 -22.43 -38.38
CA SER A 930 0.79 -22.12 -39.77
C SER A 930 1.08 -20.66 -40.14
N ILE A 931 1.85 -20.50 -41.22
CA ILE A 931 2.22 -19.21 -41.81
C ILE A 931 0.94 -18.53 -42.34
N VAL A 932 0.57 -17.40 -41.75
CA VAL A 932 -0.56 -16.56 -42.18
C VAL A 932 -0.21 -15.85 -43.49
N GLY A 933 -1.11 -15.90 -44.49
CA GLY A 933 -1.06 -15.04 -45.66
C GLY A 933 -0.99 -13.56 -45.25
N GLY A 934 0.08 -12.88 -45.64
CA GLY A 934 0.59 -11.60 -45.10
C GLY A 934 -0.28 -10.34 -45.21
N GLY A 935 -1.60 -10.44 -45.42
CA GLY A 935 -2.49 -9.29 -45.57
C GLY A 935 -3.10 -8.73 -44.28
N ARG A 936 -3.20 -9.52 -43.20
CA ARG A 936 -3.93 -9.11 -41.97
C ARG A 936 -3.06 -8.47 -40.88
N VAL A 937 -1.75 -8.71 -40.88
CA VAL A 937 -0.81 -8.12 -39.90
C VAL A 937 -0.54 -6.64 -40.20
N PHE A 938 -0.47 -6.27 -41.48
CA PHE A 938 -0.28 -4.87 -41.91
C PHE A 938 -1.47 -3.96 -41.55
N ALA A 939 -2.69 -4.49 -41.58
CA ALA A 939 -3.90 -3.69 -41.30
C ALA A 939 -4.03 -3.32 -39.81
N VAL A 940 -3.69 -4.22 -38.90
CA VAL A 940 -3.71 -3.95 -37.45
C VAL A 940 -2.58 -2.99 -37.05
N ALA A 941 -1.41 -3.13 -37.66
CA ALA A 941 -0.28 -2.21 -37.47
C ALA A 941 -0.58 -0.79 -37.98
N ALA A 942 -1.25 -0.66 -39.13
CA ALA A 942 -1.64 0.64 -39.69
C ALA A 942 -2.71 1.35 -38.85
N VAL A 943 -3.69 0.62 -38.31
CA VAL A 943 -4.74 1.17 -37.44
C VAL A 943 -4.18 1.59 -36.09
N ALA A 944 -3.26 0.81 -35.51
CA ALA A 944 -2.56 1.17 -34.28
C ALA A 944 -1.62 2.40 -34.49
N ALA A 945 -0.93 2.47 -35.62
CA ALA A 945 -0.09 3.61 -35.98
C ALA A 945 -0.90 4.90 -36.21
N ALA A 946 -2.08 4.80 -36.85
CA ALA A 946 -2.97 5.94 -37.06
C ALA A 946 -3.62 6.41 -35.74
N ALA A 947 -4.02 5.48 -34.87
CA ALA A 947 -4.54 5.81 -33.54
C ALA A 947 -3.46 6.47 -32.66
N PHE A 948 -2.23 5.96 -32.72
CA PHE A 948 -1.09 6.53 -32.00
C PHE A 948 -0.70 7.90 -32.53
N ALA A 949 -0.65 8.10 -33.85
CA ALA A 949 -0.38 9.40 -34.47
C ALA A 949 -1.46 10.44 -34.12
N ALA A 950 -2.72 10.04 -34.09
CA ALA A 950 -3.85 10.90 -33.69
C ALA A 950 -3.78 11.27 -32.20
N LEU A 951 -3.52 10.31 -31.31
CA LEU A 951 -3.30 10.56 -29.87
C LEU A 951 -2.09 11.45 -29.62
N THR A 952 -1.01 11.28 -30.38
CA THR A 952 0.20 12.10 -30.27
C THR A 952 -0.07 13.52 -30.76
N ALA A 953 -0.81 13.70 -31.86
CA ALA A 953 -1.20 15.02 -32.36
C ALA A 953 -2.17 15.75 -31.42
N VAL A 954 -3.13 15.03 -30.84
CA VAL A 954 -4.06 15.56 -29.81
C VAL A 954 -3.31 15.92 -28.54
N SER A 955 -2.40 15.07 -28.07
CA SER A 955 -1.52 15.35 -26.93
C SER A 955 -0.64 16.57 -27.20
N ARG A 956 -0.08 16.72 -28.40
CA ARG A 956 0.71 17.90 -28.79
C ARG A 956 -0.12 19.18 -28.87
N ALA A 957 -1.35 19.11 -29.38
CA ALA A 957 -2.28 20.24 -29.46
C ALA A 957 -2.77 20.68 -28.06
N VAL A 958 -3.05 19.71 -27.17
CA VAL A 958 -3.38 19.95 -25.77
C VAL A 958 -2.18 20.52 -25.02
N MET A 959 -0.97 20.00 -25.24
CA MET A 959 0.27 20.53 -24.68
C MET A 959 0.62 21.93 -25.20
N MET A 960 0.32 22.25 -26.47
CA MET A 960 0.46 23.60 -27.02
C MET A 960 -0.59 24.56 -26.45
N ALA A 961 -1.80 24.08 -26.15
CA ALA A 961 -2.85 24.87 -25.52
C ALA A 961 -2.63 25.08 -24.00
N LEU A 962 -1.85 24.21 -23.35
CA LEU A 962 -1.56 24.23 -21.91
C LEU A 962 -0.14 24.70 -21.54
N ALA A 963 0.76 24.90 -22.51
CA ALA A 963 2.12 25.39 -22.26
C ALA A 963 2.11 26.86 -21.79
N PRO A 964 2.91 27.27 -20.78
CA PRO A 964 2.86 28.65 -20.23
C PRO A 964 3.42 29.76 -21.14
N GLY A 965 3.84 29.45 -22.38
CA GLY A 965 4.58 30.38 -23.26
C GLY A 965 3.74 31.19 -24.28
N PRO A 966 2.68 30.66 -24.91
CA PRO A 966 1.85 31.42 -25.85
C PRO A 966 0.47 31.79 -25.28
N MET A 967 0.26 31.67 -23.97
CA MET A 967 -1.01 31.99 -23.28
C MET A 967 -1.36 33.49 -23.26
N THR A 968 -0.55 34.34 -23.89
CA THR A 968 -0.81 35.78 -24.07
C THR A 968 -1.33 36.14 -25.46
N VAL A 969 -1.38 35.22 -26.43
CA VAL A 969 -1.69 35.54 -27.85
C VAL A 969 -3.12 35.17 -28.28
N LEU A 970 -3.78 34.18 -27.65
CA LEU A 970 -5.12 33.73 -28.06
C LEU A 970 -6.23 34.35 -27.20
N GLY A 971 -7.03 35.24 -27.79
CA GLY A 971 -8.26 35.77 -27.19
C GLY A 971 -9.30 34.67 -26.89
N ALA A 972 -10.39 35.02 -26.18
CA ALA A 972 -11.43 34.06 -25.76
C ALA A 972 -12.04 33.22 -26.89
N ALA A 973 -12.08 33.74 -28.13
CA ALA A 973 -12.51 33.01 -29.31
C ALA A 973 -11.51 31.90 -29.73
N GLY A 974 -10.21 32.19 -29.71
CA GLY A 974 -9.16 31.20 -30.01
C GLY A 974 -9.06 30.07 -28.97
N ARG A 975 -9.49 30.33 -27.73
CA ARG A 975 -9.61 29.34 -26.65
C ARG A 975 -10.78 28.38 -26.88
N ALA A 976 -11.91 28.86 -27.37
CA ALA A 976 -13.06 28.03 -27.73
C ALA A 976 -12.76 27.15 -28.96
N ASP A 977 -12.04 27.69 -29.95
CA ASP A 977 -11.63 26.96 -31.15
C ASP A 977 -10.64 25.83 -30.84
N ALA A 978 -9.65 26.05 -29.96
CA ALA A 978 -8.70 25.01 -29.58
C ALA A 978 -9.36 23.84 -28.81
N VAL A 979 -10.33 24.15 -27.93
CA VAL A 979 -11.11 23.13 -27.22
C VAL A 979 -12.06 22.41 -28.17
N ALA A 980 -12.68 23.12 -29.12
CA ALA A 980 -13.54 22.50 -30.15
C ALA A 980 -12.75 21.55 -31.05
N VAL A 981 -11.53 21.91 -31.45
CA VAL A 981 -10.60 21.06 -32.23
C VAL A 981 -10.16 19.83 -31.44
N ALA A 982 -9.85 19.98 -30.15
CA ALA A 982 -9.49 18.86 -29.29
C ALA A 982 -10.66 17.87 -29.09
N VAL A 983 -11.87 18.39 -28.86
CA VAL A 983 -13.09 17.57 -28.69
C VAL A 983 -13.46 16.85 -29.99
N HIS A 984 -13.36 17.52 -31.14
CA HIS A 984 -13.62 16.89 -32.45
C HIS A 984 -12.55 15.86 -32.83
N GLY A 985 -11.28 16.12 -32.49
CA GLY A 985 -10.18 15.15 -32.65
C GLY A 985 -10.37 13.89 -31.81
N CYS A 986 -10.83 14.03 -30.57
CA CYS A 986 -11.19 12.90 -29.71
C CYS A 986 -12.36 12.09 -30.27
N PHE A 987 -13.40 12.75 -30.81
CA PHE A 987 -14.56 12.07 -31.38
C PHE A 987 -14.20 11.29 -32.66
N ALA A 988 -13.37 11.87 -33.54
CA ALA A 988 -12.86 11.20 -34.74
C ALA A 988 -11.93 10.01 -34.41
N ALA A 989 -11.08 10.16 -33.39
CA ALA A 989 -10.17 9.12 -32.93
C ALA A 989 -10.89 7.92 -32.28
N LEU A 990 -12.12 8.12 -31.74
CA LEU A 990 -12.95 7.05 -31.19
C LEU A 990 -13.87 6.41 -32.24
N ALA A 991 -14.40 7.20 -33.18
CA ALA A 991 -15.33 6.71 -34.20
C ALA A 991 -14.65 5.88 -35.31
N ALA A 992 -13.43 6.24 -35.72
CA ALA A 992 -12.73 5.54 -36.80
C ALA A 992 -12.29 4.09 -36.44
N PRO A 993 -11.77 3.79 -35.24
CA PRO A 993 -11.46 2.42 -34.84
C PRO A 993 -12.72 1.58 -34.62
N ALA A 994 -13.81 2.19 -34.13
CA ALA A 994 -15.10 1.51 -33.96
C ALA A 994 -15.72 1.10 -35.31
N ALA A 995 -15.66 1.99 -36.31
CA ALA A 995 -16.10 1.69 -37.68
C ALA A 995 -15.21 0.61 -38.35
N ALA A 996 -13.88 0.67 -38.14
CA ALA A 996 -12.95 -0.33 -38.64
C ALA A 996 -13.14 -1.70 -37.97
N MET A 997 -13.38 -1.75 -36.66
CA MET A 997 -13.71 -2.98 -35.93
C MET A 997 -15.01 -3.61 -36.42
N LEU A 998 -16.03 -2.80 -36.73
CA LEU A 998 -17.30 -3.30 -37.27
C LEU A 998 -17.14 -3.88 -38.67
N LEU A 999 -16.36 -3.22 -39.53
CA LEU A 999 -16.02 -3.69 -40.89
C LEU A 999 -15.20 -4.99 -40.86
N LEU A 1000 -14.28 -5.14 -39.90
CA LEU A 1000 -13.49 -6.35 -39.70
C LEU A 1000 -14.30 -7.51 -39.11
N ARG A 1001 -15.36 -7.22 -38.34
CA ARG A 1001 -16.26 -8.25 -37.76
C ARG A 1001 -17.31 -8.75 -38.73
N SER A 1002 -17.80 -7.94 -39.67
CA SER A 1002 -18.80 -8.38 -40.65
C SER A 1002 -18.63 -7.69 -42.02
N PRO A 1003 -17.71 -8.20 -42.88
CA PRO A 1003 -17.41 -7.62 -44.19
C PRO A 1003 -18.62 -7.60 -45.15
N LEU A 1004 -19.60 -8.48 -44.92
CA LEU A 1004 -20.82 -8.63 -45.72
C LEU A 1004 -21.84 -7.50 -45.51
N ALA A 1005 -21.69 -6.67 -44.48
CA ALA A 1005 -22.57 -5.52 -44.22
C ALA A 1005 -22.51 -4.43 -45.33
N LEU A 1006 -21.51 -4.50 -46.22
CA LEU A 1006 -21.37 -3.61 -47.38
C LEU A 1006 -22.00 -4.17 -48.67
N MET A 1007 -22.49 -5.42 -48.69
CA MET A 1007 -23.16 -5.98 -49.87
C MET A 1007 -24.66 -5.66 -49.84
N VAL A 1008 -25.04 -4.69 -50.67
CA VAL A 1008 -26.38 -4.05 -50.71
C VAL A 1008 -27.52 -5.02 -51.07
N ASP A 1009 -27.24 -6.19 -51.65
CA ASP A 1009 -28.28 -7.07 -52.22
C ASP A 1009 -28.99 -8.02 -51.24
N ASN A 1010 -28.55 -8.13 -49.97
CA ASN A 1010 -29.19 -9.04 -49.00
C ASN A 1010 -29.98 -8.35 -47.87
N TYR A 1011 -30.40 -7.10 -48.06
CA TYR A 1011 -31.14 -6.35 -47.04
C TYR A 1011 -32.62 -6.79 -46.93
N ARG A 1012 -32.86 -7.90 -46.21
CA ARG A 1012 -34.18 -8.25 -45.64
C ARG A 1012 -34.04 -8.40 -44.13
N GLY A 1013 -33.97 -7.28 -43.42
CA GLY A 1013 -34.06 -7.31 -41.96
C GLY A 1013 -33.61 -6.01 -41.29
N GLY A 1014 -34.54 -5.08 -41.08
CA GLY A 1014 -34.67 -4.16 -39.94
C GLY A 1014 -33.47 -3.46 -39.26
N ASP A 1015 -32.24 -3.51 -39.75
CA ASP A 1015 -31.07 -2.92 -39.09
C ASP A 1015 -30.88 -1.44 -39.51
N PRO A 1016 -30.81 -0.47 -38.58
CA PRO A 1016 -30.65 0.96 -38.88
C PRO A 1016 -29.19 1.40 -39.12
N THR A 1017 -28.21 0.49 -39.13
CA THR A 1017 -26.77 0.83 -39.23
C THR A 1017 -26.35 1.49 -40.55
N ALA A 1018 -26.89 1.09 -41.70
CA ALA A 1018 -26.52 1.66 -42.99
C ALA A 1018 -26.92 3.17 -43.15
N PRO A 1019 -28.14 3.60 -42.76
CA PRO A 1019 -28.49 5.03 -42.73
C PRO A 1019 -27.58 5.87 -41.82
N VAL A 1020 -27.18 5.32 -40.67
CA VAL A 1020 -26.30 6.01 -39.70
C VAL A 1020 -24.89 6.17 -40.25
N LEU A 1021 -24.36 5.13 -40.90
CA LEU A 1021 -23.04 5.19 -41.53
C LEU A 1021 -23.02 6.22 -42.68
N LEU A 1022 -24.06 6.25 -43.51
CA LEU A 1022 -24.19 7.22 -44.60
C LEU A 1022 -24.36 8.65 -44.10
N ALA A 1023 -25.17 8.87 -43.05
CA ALA A 1023 -25.34 10.17 -42.42
C ALA A 1023 -24.04 10.68 -41.78
N THR A 1024 -23.25 9.79 -41.20
CA THR A 1024 -21.95 10.11 -40.60
C THR A 1024 -20.91 10.47 -41.67
N CYS A 1025 -20.88 9.73 -42.78
CA CYS A 1025 -20.03 10.05 -43.93
C CYS A 1025 -20.45 11.35 -44.63
N ALA A 1026 -21.75 11.61 -44.78
CA ALA A 1026 -22.27 12.85 -45.32
C ALA A 1026 -21.94 14.06 -44.42
N GLY A 1027 -22.09 13.91 -43.10
CA GLY A 1027 -21.71 14.93 -42.12
C GLY A 1027 -20.21 15.23 -42.12
N PHE A 1028 -19.37 14.20 -42.27
CA PHE A 1028 -17.92 14.35 -42.43
C PHE A 1028 -17.53 15.13 -43.70
N ILE A 1029 -18.20 14.85 -44.82
CA ILE A 1029 -17.95 15.53 -46.11
C ILE A 1029 -18.43 16.99 -46.08
N VAL A 1030 -19.59 17.28 -45.49
CA VAL A 1030 -20.11 18.65 -45.30
C VAL A 1030 -19.19 19.46 -44.38
N SER A 1031 -18.67 18.83 -43.31
CA SER A 1031 -17.71 19.45 -42.39
C SER A 1031 -16.38 19.79 -43.08
N MET A 1032 -15.86 18.89 -43.93
CA MET A 1032 -14.67 19.14 -44.76
C MET A 1032 -14.89 20.26 -45.77
N LEU A 1033 -16.05 20.31 -46.43
CA LEU A 1033 -16.42 21.39 -47.35
C LEU A 1033 -16.53 22.74 -46.64
N TRP A 1034 -17.15 22.78 -45.45
CA TRP A 1034 -17.21 23.98 -44.61
C TRP A 1034 -15.82 24.46 -44.20
N HIS A 1035 -14.96 23.54 -43.75
CA HIS A 1035 -13.57 23.83 -43.33
C HIS A 1035 -12.69 24.33 -44.49
N THR A 1036 -12.95 23.85 -45.72
CA THR A 1036 -12.22 24.29 -46.92
C THR A 1036 -12.67 25.68 -47.38
N VAL A 1037 -13.94 26.03 -47.16
CA VAL A 1037 -14.51 27.35 -47.50
C VAL A 1037 -14.18 28.41 -46.44
N SER A 1038 -14.17 28.04 -45.16
CA SER A 1038 -13.98 28.95 -44.02
C SER A 1038 -12.52 29.40 -43.83
N HIS A 1039 -11.54 28.64 -44.31
CA HIS A 1039 -10.11 28.90 -44.09
C HIS A 1039 -9.31 29.27 -45.36
N ARG A 1040 -9.72 30.32 -46.09
CA ARG A 1040 -8.91 30.88 -47.18
C ARG A 1040 -7.57 31.44 -46.67
N ARG A 1041 -6.46 30.71 -46.86
CA ARG A 1041 -5.18 31.28 -47.30
C ARG A 1041 -4.45 30.28 -48.23
N PHE A 1042 -4.21 30.72 -49.45
CA PHE A 1042 -3.40 30.13 -50.55
C PHE A 1042 -4.09 29.23 -51.61
N LEU A 1043 -4.16 29.80 -52.83
CA LEU A 1043 -4.18 29.22 -54.20
C LEU A 1043 -5.52 28.68 -54.82
N PRO A 1044 -5.69 28.73 -56.17
CA PRO A 1044 -6.97 28.94 -56.87
C PRO A 1044 -7.62 27.69 -57.51
N HIS A 1045 -7.50 26.49 -56.92
CA HIS A 1045 -8.12 25.26 -57.47
C HIS A 1045 -9.45 24.71 -56.87
N PRO A 1046 -10.21 25.39 -56.00
CA PRO A 1046 -11.33 24.73 -55.29
C PRO A 1046 -12.55 24.38 -56.16
N LEU A 1047 -12.79 25.04 -57.30
CA LEU A 1047 -13.99 24.78 -58.12
C LEU A 1047 -13.97 23.43 -58.84
N ARG A 1048 -12.79 22.89 -59.21
CA ARG A 1048 -12.69 21.56 -59.85
C ARG A 1048 -12.86 20.42 -58.85
N ALA A 1049 -12.39 20.59 -57.61
CA ALA A 1049 -12.55 19.59 -56.57
C ALA A 1049 -14.02 19.50 -56.13
N THR A 1050 -14.67 20.63 -55.89
CA THR A 1050 -16.09 20.67 -55.52
C THR A 1050 -17.00 20.11 -56.63
N ALA A 1051 -16.69 20.36 -57.90
CA ALA A 1051 -17.42 19.78 -59.03
C ALA A 1051 -17.24 18.25 -59.14
N HIS A 1052 -16.02 17.71 -58.98
CA HIS A 1052 -15.79 16.26 -58.98
C HIS A 1052 -16.50 15.56 -57.83
N TRP A 1053 -16.51 16.17 -56.63
CA TRP A 1053 -17.16 15.59 -55.46
C TRP A 1053 -18.69 15.66 -55.52
N LEU A 1054 -19.27 16.74 -56.08
CA LEU A 1054 -20.71 16.82 -56.36
C LEU A 1054 -21.16 15.80 -57.42
N ILE A 1055 -20.35 15.57 -58.45
CA ILE A 1055 -20.61 14.52 -59.46
C ILE A 1055 -20.54 13.14 -58.81
N LEU A 1056 -19.58 12.88 -57.91
CA LEU A 1056 -19.48 11.61 -57.18
C LEU A 1056 -20.69 11.40 -56.25
N LEU A 1057 -21.13 12.46 -55.55
CA LEU A 1057 -22.29 12.41 -54.63
C LEU A 1057 -23.60 12.21 -55.39
N ALA A 1058 -23.76 12.85 -56.55
CA ALA A 1058 -24.95 12.73 -57.39
C ALA A 1058 -25.01 11.36 -58.08
N THR A 1059 -23.89 10.84 -58.58
CA THR A 1059 -23.86 9.53 -59.26
C THR A 1059 -24.00 8.34 -58.31
N THR A 1060 -23.60 8.48 -57.04
CA THR A 1060 -23.72 7.41 -56.03
C THR A 1060 -25.09 7.38 -55.33
N MET A 1061 -25.78 8.52 -55.21
CA MET A 1061 -27.03 8.61 -54.42
C MET A 1061 -28.33 8.54 -55.24
N VAL A 1062 -28.29 8.79 -56.56
CA VAL A 1062 -29.49 8.74 -57.44
C VAL A 1062 -30.23 7.38 -57.41
N PRO A 1063 -29.58 6.21 -57.29
CA PRO A 1063 -30.30 4.93 -57.19
C PRO A 1063 -31.07 4.73 -55.88
N LEU A 1064 -30.73 5.47 -54.81
CA LEU A 1064 -31.26 5.30 -53.45
C LEU A 1064 -32.55 6.09 -53.19
N LEU A 1065 -32.97 6.98 -54.09
CA LEU A 1065 -34.14 7.86 -53.94
C LEU A 1065 -35.51 7.16 -54.10
N ALA A 1066 -35.54 5.84 -54.28
CA ALA A 1066 -36.77 5.10 -54.59
C ALA A 1066 -37.60 4.61 -53.37
N LYS A 1067 -37.19 4.84 -52.10
CA LYS A 1067 -37.91 4.31 -50.92
C LYS A 1067 -38.14 5.29 -49.76
N GLN A 1068 -39.21 5.02 -49.01
CA GLN A 1068 -40.02 5.92 -48.16
C GLN A 1068 -39.35 6.58 -46.93
N HIS A 1069 -38.07 6.35 -46.63
CA HIS A 1069 -37.42 6.91 -45.43
C HIS A 1069 -36.65 8.22 -45.67
N VAL A 1070 -36.77 8.81 -46.86
CA VAL A 1070 -35.95 9.96 -47.29
C VAL A 1070 -36.61 11.31 -47.01
N THR A 1071 -37.87 11.36 -46.57
CA THR A 1071 -38.60 12.62 -46.35
C THR A 1071 -37.96 13.52 -45.28
N LEU A 1072 -37.49 12.92 -44.18
CA LEU A 1072 -36.83 13.67 -43.10
C LEU A 1072 -35.42 14.13 -43.51
N LEU A 1073 -34.66 13.26 -44.20
CA LEU A 1073 -33.32 13.55 -44.69
C LEU A 1073 -33.32 14.63 -45.78
N ALA A 1074 -34.31 14.59 -46.68
CA ALA A 1074 -34.52 15.62 -47.69
C ALA A 1074 -34.93 16.97 -47.06
N ALA A 1075 -35.77 16.96 -46.03
CA ALA A 1075 -36.13 18.18 -45.31
C ALA A 1075 -34.93 18.80 -44.56
N THR A 1076 -34.08 17.96 -43.95
CA THR A 1076 -32.85 18.41 -43.28
C THR A 1076 -31.84 18.96 -44.29
N LEU A 1077 -31.63 18.28 -45.43
CA LEU A 1077 -30.70 18.74 -46.47
C LEU A 1077 -31.18 20.01 -47.17
N VAL A 1078 -32.48 20.20 -47.36
CA VAL A 1078 -33.06 21.44 -47.91
C VAL A 1078 -32.93 22.59 -46.90
N SER A 1079 -33.14 22.32 -45.61
CA SER A 1079 -32.92 23.30 -44.53
C SER A 1079 -31.46 23.74 -44.44
N GLU A 1080 -30.52 22.79 -44.44
CA GLU A 1080 -29.07 23.06 -44.40
C GLU A 1080 -28.58 23.73 -45.69
N GLY A 1081 -29.12 23.34 -46.85
CA GLY A 1081 -28.84 23.97 -48.14
C GLY A 1081 -29.32 25.43 -48.19
N ALA A 1082 -30.50 25.73 -47.65
CA ALA A 1082 -31.02 27.09 -47.54
C ALA A 1082 -30.19 27.96 -46.59
N THR A 1083 -29.74 27.39 -45.45
CA THR A 1083 -28.84 28.05 -44.50
C THR A 1083 -27.46 28.33 -45.11
N LEU A 1084 -26.92 27.39 -45.90
CA LEU A 1084 -25.65 27.56 -46.63
C LEU A 1084 -25.74 28.63 -47.73
N VAL A 1085 -26.82 28.63 -48.52
CA VAL A 1085 -27.07 29.68 -49.53
C VAL A 1085 -27.29 31.04 -48.87
N GLY A 1086 -27.96 31.09 -47.71
CA GLY A 1086 -28.10 32.28 -46.87
C GLY A 1086 -26.76 32.81 -46.39
N GLY A 1087 -25.88 31.94 -45.87
CA GLY A 1087 -24.51 32.28 -45.46
C GLY A 1087 -23.63 32.77 -46.60
N ILE A 1088 -23.77 32.18 -47.79
CA ILE A 1088 -23.07 32.63 -49.02
C ILE A 1088 -23.57 34.01 -49.47
N LYS A 1089 -24.88 34.26 -49.45
CA LYS A 1089 -25.46 35.59 -49.75
C LYS A 1089 -25.00 36.66 -48.74
N GLN A 1090 -24.86 36.29 -47.47
CA GLN A 1090 -24.44 37.19 -46.40
C GLN A 1090 -22.93 37.47 -46.41
N ALA A 1091 -22.11 36.49 -46.79
CA ALA A 1091 -20.65 36.62 -46.92
C ALA A 1091 -20.19 37.44 -48.14
N LEU A 1092 -21.05 37.69 -49.13
CA LEU A 1092 -20.69 38.33 -50.41
C LEU A 1092 -21.15 39.81 -50.58
N GLY A 1093 -21.69 40.46 -49.53
CA GLY A 1093 -22.14 41.87 -49.45
C GLY A 1093 -22.14 42.80 -50.69
N THR A 1094 -23.34 43.26 -51.10
CA THR A 1094 -23.73 44.42 -52.00
C THR A 1094 -23.62 44.21 -53.55
N PRO A 1095 -24.29 45.02 -54.42
CA PRO A 1095 -25.35 44.52 -55.31
C PRO A 1095 -25.00 44.44 -56.81
N HIS A 1096 -23.72 44.50 -57.20
CA HIS A 1096 -23.38 44.72 -58.62
C HIS A 1096 -23.07 43.50 -59.49
N THR A 1097 -23.05 42.28 -58.94
CA THR A 1097 -22.77 41.05 -59.70
C THR A 1097 -23.98 40.11 -59.86
N TRP A 1098 -25.19 40.66 -59.77
CA TRP A 1098 -26.42 39.84 -59.64
C TRP A 1098 -27.10 39.41 -60.94
N ARG A 1099 -26.78 39.99 -62.10
CA ARG A 1099 -27.60 39.73 -63.32
C ARG A 1099 -27.45 38.33 -63.92
N HIS A 1100 -26.32 37.63 -63.70
CA HIS A 1100 -26.13 36.27 -64.23
C HIS A 1100 -26.36 35.15 -63.21
N VAL A 1101 -26.30 35.44 -61.91
CA VAL A 1101 -26.47 34.43 -60.85
C VAL A 1101 -27.93 34.34 -60.35
N SER A 1102 -28.72 35.42 -60.47
CA SER A 1102 -30.11 35.49 -60.00
C SER A 1102 -31.05 34.49 -60.69
N ALA A 1103 -30.88 34.24 -61.99
CA ALA A 1103 -31.75 33.32 -62.72
C ALA A 1103 -31.55 31.85 -62.31
N ALA A 1104 -30.31 31.44 -62.07
CA ALA A 1104 -29.97 30.07 -61.66
C ALA A 1104 -30.36 29.78 -60.21
N LEU A 1105 -30.18 30.75 -59.31
CA LEU A 1105 -30.58 30.61 -57.91
C LEU A 1105 -32.10 30.74 -57.72
N GLY A 1106 -32.77 31.59 -58.50
CA GLY A 1106 -34.23 31.68 -58.50
C GLY A 1106 -34.91 30.41 -59.02
N ALA A 1107 -34.32 29.73 -60.01
CA ALA A 1107 -34.79 28.43 -60.48
C ALA A 1107 -34.61 27.32 -59.42
N LEU A 1108 -33.53 27.37 -58.62
CA LEU A 1108 -33.30 26.44 -57.52
C LEU A 1108 -34.29 26.66 -56.36
N ASP A 1109 -34.54 27.91 -55.96
CA ASP A 1109 -35.53 28.23 -54.92
C ASP A 1109 -36.94 27.78 -55.33
N LEU A 1110 -37.33 28.01 -56.60
CA LEU A 1110 -38.64 27.59 -57.12
C LEU A 1110 -38.76 26.06 -57.18
N ALA A 1111 -37.70 25.35 -57.56
CA ALA A 1111 -37.67 23.89 -57.57
C ALA A 1111 -37.76 23.30 -56.16
N CYS A 1112 -37.07 23.87 -55.17
CA CYS A 1112 -37.16 23.45 -53.78
C CYS A 1112 -38.56 23.69 -53.18
N ILE A 1113 -39.20 24.82 -53.51
CA ILE A 1113 -40.57 25.13 -53.04
C ILE A 1113 -41.60 24.18 -53.67
N VAL A 1114 -41.51 23.88 -54.98
CA VAL A 1114 -42.40 22.93 -55.67
C VAL A 1114 -42.27 21.52 -55.10
N ILE A 1115 -41.04 21.07 -54.79
CA ILE A 1115 -40.79 19.75 -54.19
C ILE A 1115 -41.39 19.68 -52.78
N VAL A 1116 -41.21 20.71 -51.95
CA VAL A 1116 -41.76 20.75 -50.59
C VAL A 1116 -43.30 20.76 -50.58
N GLN A 1117 -43.94 21.43 -51.55
CA GLN A 1117 -45.41 21.45 -51.65
C GLN A 1117 -46.03 20.15 -52.22
N MET A 1118 -45.29 19.36 -53.00
CA MET A 1118 -45.75 18.07 -53.55
C MET A 1118 -45.64 16.90 -52.56
N LEU A 1119 -44.77 17.02 -51.55
CA LEU A 1119 -44.47 15.96 -50.58
C LEU A 1119 -45.68 15.49 -49.73
N PRO A 1120 -46.60 16.35 -49.26
CA PRO A 1120 -47.77 15.93 -48.48
C PRO A 1120 -48.78 15.11 -49.30
N LEU A 1121 -48.95 15.42 -50.59
CA LEU A 1121 -49.87 14.72 -51.49
C LEU A 1121 -49.41 13.29 -51.79
N MET A 1122 -48.10 13.04 -51.86
CA MET A 1122 -47.54 11.70 -52.11
C MET A 1122 -47.56 10.79 -50.88
N SER A 1123 -47.52 11.35 -49.67
CA SER A 1123 -47.67 10.60 -48.42
C SER A 1123 -49.10 10.12 -48.17
N ALA A 1124 -50.12 10.90 -48.56
CA ALA A 1124 -51.52 10.56 -48.33
C ALA A 1124 -52.01 9.35 -49.16
N THR A 1125 -51.47 9.13 -50.36
CA THR A 1125 -51.88 8.03 -51.24
C THR A 1125 -51.37 6.64 -50.81
N ARG A 1126 -50.32 6.57 -49.98
CA ARG A 1126 -49.75 5.28 -49.53
C ARG A 1126 -50.17 4.84 -48.13
N VAL A 1127 -50.63 5.75 -47.27
CA VAL A 1127 -51.24 5.39 -45.98
C VAL A 1127 -52.58 4.66 -46.18
N LEU A 1128 -53.30 4.96 -47.26
CA LEU A 1128 -54.55 4.27 -47.63
C LEU A 1128 -54.35 2.85 -48.23
N MET A 1129 -53.15 2.48 -48.67
CA MET A 1129 -52.88 1.15 -49.27
C MET A 1129 -52.12 0.17 -48.35
N GLY A 1130 -51.65 0.62 -47.16
CA GLY A 1130 -50.87 -0.20 -46.24
C GLY A 1130 -51.63 -0.82 -45.07
N SER A 1131 -52.93 -0.52 -44.91
CA SER A 1131 -53.76 -0.91 -43.75
C SER A 1131 -54.48 -2.27 -43.90
N LEU A 1132 -53.92 -3.20 -44.67
CA LEU A 1132 -54.41 -4.58 -44.77
C LEU A 1132 -53.26 -5.54 -44.49
N THR A 1133 -52.97 -5.78 -43.20
CA THR A 1133 -52.75 -7.11 -42.57
C THR A 1133 -52.01 -6.99 -41.22
N ALA A 1134 -52.80 -7.09 -40.14
CA ALA A 1134 -52.55 -7.61 -38.79
C ALA A 1134 -51.37 -7.11 -37.90
N ALA A 1135 -51.76 -6.62 -36.71
CA ALA A 1135 -51.00 -6.29 -35.48
C ALA A 1135 -50.84 -7.55 -34.55
N PRO A 1136 -50.19 -7.55 -33.34
CA PRO A 1136 -49.95 -6.42 -32.43
C PRO A 1136 -48.59 -6.27 -31.66
N VAL A 1137 -48.33 -4.99 -31.34
CA VAL A 1137 -47.58 -4.22 -30.29
C VAL A 1137 -47.58 -4.86 -28.86
N PRO A 1138 -46.73 -4.55 -27.80
CA PRO A 1138 -45.96 -3.31 -27.44
C PRO A 1138 -44.54 -3.42 -26.79
N ALA A 1139 -43.75 -2.33 -26.88
CA ALA A 1139 -43.18 -1.59 -25.74
C ALA A 1139 -42.40 -0.34 -26.22
N ALA A 1140 -43.05 0.82 -26.13
CA ALA A 1140 -42.47 2.13 -26.41
C ALA A 1140 -42.65 3.01 -25.18
N VAL A 1141 -41.57 3.32 -24.44
CA VAL A 1141 -41.48 4.50 -23.58
C VAL A 1141 -40.01 4.93 -23.52
N SER A 1142 -39.81 6.25 -23.69
CA SER A 1142 -38.59 7.05 -23.42
C SER A 1142 -37.59 7.25 -24.56
N TYR A 1143 -37.85 8.21 -25.45
CA TYR A 1143 -36.82 9.13 -25.99
C TYR A 1143 -37.48 10.35 -26.68
N VAL A 1144 -38.22 11.17 -25.92
CA VAL A 1144 -38.57 12.55 -26.32
C VAL A 1144 -38.52 13.44 -25.08
N ALA A 1145 -37.31 13.91 -24.73
CA ALA A 1145 -37.11 15.06 -23.84
C ALA A 1145 -35.63 15.52 -23.85
N LEU A 1146 -35.11 15.97 -24.99
CA LEU A 1146 -33.89 16.81 -25.02
C LEU A 1146 -33.67 17.49 -26.39
N ALA A 1147 -34.74 18.09 -26.96
CA ALA A 1147 -34.63 18.90 -28.17
C ALA A 1147 -35.54 20.15 -28.10
N GLY A 1148 -35.63 20.78 -26.93
CA GLY A 1148 -36.33 22.05 -26.75
C GLY A 1148 -35.50 23.00 -25.89
N LEU A 1149 -35.13 24.14 -26.48
CA LEU A 1149 -34.36 25.27 -25.94
C LEU A 1149 -32.85 24.99 -25.80
N VAL A 1150 -31.93 25.71 -26.47
CA VAL A 1150 -31.79 27.17 -26.52
C VAL A 1150 -31.03 27.60 -27.79
N TYR A 1151 -31.66 28.39 -28.65
CA TYR A 1151 -30.98 29.40 -29.47
C TYR A 1151 -31.89 30.63 -29.60
N ARG A 1152 -31.64 31.67 -28.81
CA ARG A 1152 -32.00 33.05 -29.14
C ARG A 1152 -31.07 34.02 -28.42
N GLN A 1153 -30.30 34.76 -29.20
CA GLN A 1153 -29.50 35.90 -28.77
C GLN A 1153 -30.38 37.10 -28.36
N GLY A 1154 -29.94 37.80 -27.30
CA GLY A 1154 -29.93 39.26 -27.21
C GLY A 1154 -31.20 40.01 -26.78
N ALA A 1155 -31.28 40.39 -25.50
CA ALA A 1155 -31.58 41.76 -25.02
C ALA A 1155 -31.84 41.81 -23.49
N GLY A 1156 -31.18 42.75 -22.79
CA GLY A 1156 -31.76 43.44 -21.64
C GLY A 1156 -31.55 42.87 -20.22
N LEU A 1157 -31.08 43.74 -19.31
CA LEU A 1157 -31.09 43.62 -17.85
C LEU A 1157 -32.45 43.20 -17.26
N VAL A 1158 -32.45 42.48 -16.12
CA VAL A 1158 -33.05 42.89 -14.81
C VAL A 1158 -32.98 41.73 -13.78
N ARG A 1159 -32.72 42.12 -12.51
CA ARG A 1159 -32.61 41.33 -11.26
C ARG A 1159 -33.87 40.53 -10.89
N LEU A 1160 -33.68 39.48 -10.06
CA LEU A 1160 -34.41 39.09 -8.82
C LEU A 1160 -34.23 37.57 -8.63
N GLY A 1161 -33.76 37.01 -7.51
CA GLY A 1161 -33.93 37.40 -6.12
C GLY A 1161 -35.14 36.67 -5.52
N THR A 1162 -34.88 35.66 -4.68
CA THR A 1162 -35.78 35.02 -3.69
C THR A 1162 -36.99 34.21 -4.16
N ALA A 1163 -37.05 32.92 -3.79
CA ALA A 1163 -38.11 32.28 -2.99
C ALA A 1163 -38.18 30.74 -3.19
N ALA A 1164 -37.26 30.00 -2.57
CA ALA A 1164 -37.47 28.59 -2.24
C ALA A 1164 -38.27 28.51 -0.93
N LYS A 1165 -39.61 28.46 -1.01
CA LYS A 1165 -40.53 28.04 0.06
C LYS A 1165 -41.95 28.00 -0.48
N ALA A 1166 -42.41 26.83 -0.94
CA ALA A 1166 -43.77 26.33 -0.73
C ALA A 1166 -43.97 24.98 -1.45
N MET A 1167 -44.80 24.13 -0.82
CA MET A 1167 -45.44 22.93 -1.37
C MET A 1167 -44.63 21.63 -1.35
N VAL A 1168 -44.34 21.16 -0.13
CA VAL A 1168 -44.78 19.82 0.27
C VAL A 1168 -46.28 19.93 0.56
N MET A 1169 -47.13 19.21 -0.19
CA MET A 1169 -48.35 18.59 0.34
C MET A 1169 -49.00 17.72 -0.73
N ASP A 1170 -49.01 16.44 -0.37
CA ASP A 1170 -50.15 15.54 -0.40
C ASP A 1170 -50.53 14.74 -1.65
N SER A 1171 -50.63 13.47 -1.32
CA SER A 1171 -51.04 12.27 -2.00
C SER A 1171 -52.34 12.34 -2.81
N GLY A 1172 -52.43 11.40 -3.75
CA GLY A 1172 -53.64 10.58 -3.84
C GLY A 1172 -54.51 10.79 -5.07
N LYS A 1173 -54.40 9.83 -6.00
CA LYS A 1173 -55.49 9.10 -6.73
C LYS A 1173 -54.93 8.57 -8.07
N ALA A 1174 -54.67 7.27 -8.15
CA ALA A 1174 -55.53 6.25 -8.79
C ALA A 1174 -55.52 6.36 -10.32
N LYS A 1175 -54.77 5.50 -11.03
CA LYS A 1175 -55.12 4.16 -11.55
C LYS A 1175 -55.67 4.17 -12.99
N ALA A 1176 -55.06 3.28 -13.79
CA ALA A 1176 -55.59 2.50 -14.92
C ALA A 1176 -55.45 3.06 -16.34
N ALA A 1177 -54.38 2.64 -17.04
CA ALA A 1177 -54.39 1.71 -18.19
C ALA A 1177 -52.94 1.42 -18.62
#